data_AF-A0A2D1U4D8-F1
#
_entry.id   AF-A0A2D1U4D8-F1
#
_cell.length_a   1.000
_cell.length_b   1.000
_cell.length_c   1.000
_cell.angle_alpha   90.00
_cell.angle_beta   90.00
_cell.angle_gamma   90.00
#
_symmetry.space_group_name_H-M   'P 1'
#
loop_
_entity.id
_entity.type
_entity.pdbx_description
1 polymer ?
#
loop_
_entity_poly.entity_id
_entity_poly.type
_entity_poly.pdbx_seq_one_letter_code
_entity_poly.pdbx_strand_id
1 'polypeptide(L)'
;MEYFKKLLDLLKIERQEDLDSYLKLTASASVADRRENGLTWYPIAIRGSETGRGDYLTVVVERTTHHDISHQLRFGASAVLFSNHDPKNDRVEGTISHQSGNKLKITLLTEELPDWASDGKLGIDLLFDDNSYNEMQNALKLAQKPKDRVADSVLTEVLTGQKAPTFDASLTAVAVPQLNPVQQKAVNKILQAQELAIVHGPPGTGKTTTLVQAIKALIANDGQKVLVVAPSNTAVDLLSEKLAEEGLNVLRVGNPARVSERLVSLTMDSKIAGHSATKELRSLKKQANEYKNMAHKYKRNFGKAEQEQRKALFNEAHKIMKEVNNAEQYIIDDVVAKAQVITATLIGANHYTVRDIKYKTVVIDEAGQALEPACWVPILKAEKLVLAGDHCQLPPTIKSTQAAKEGLSNTLMEKCTLMHSEAVVLLQEQYRMNTQIMGYPSLVFYNDQLTAHPNVAHGLLLTQEPPLEFVDTAGCGFEEKLEGTSTTNPEEAVFLLKHLAQLVAKLTDHYTAANFPTIAIISPYKQQIRILNELITGSDQLMIYKDKISINTIDSFQGQERDIVYIGLTRSNTDGAIGFLADTRRMNVAMTRARKKLVVVGDSATLSRSEFYSGFISYAEKQNAYISAWEFVGF
;
A
#
# COMPACT_ATOMS: atom_id res chain seq x y z
N MET A 1 29.00 -11.19 -3.61
CA MET A 1 28.01 -12.27 -3.84
C MET A 1 27.26 -12.01 -5.14
N GLU A 2 27.08 -13.03 -5.98
CA GLU A 2 26.32 -12.97 -7.24
C GLU A 2 24.85 -12.60 -7.04
N TYR A 3 24.28 -13.02 -5.90
CA TYR A 3 22.91 -12.72 -5.46
C TYR A 3 22.51 -11.24 -5.60
N PHE A 4 23.25 -10.35 -4.94
CA PHE A 4 22.97 -8.91 -4.95
C PHE A 4 23.24 -8.26 -6.31
N LYS A 5 24.18 -8.80 -7.09
CA LYS A 5 24.46 -8.31 -8.44
C LYS A 5 23.26 -8.56 -9.35
N LYS A 6 22.71 -9.78 -9.33
CA LYS A 6 21.50 -10.12 -10.10
C LYS A 6 20.33 -9.21 -9.73
N LEU A 7 20.04 -9.03 -8.44
CA LEU A 7 18.96 -8.13 -7.99
C LEU A 7 19.17 -6.69 -8.45
N LEU A 8 20.41 -6.19 -8.41
CA LEU A 8 20.72 -4.84 -8.85
C LEU A 8 20.50 -4.66 -10.35
N ASP A 9 20.84 -5.66 -11.16
CA ASP A 9 20.66 -5.61 -12.61
C ASP A 9 19.16 -5.68 -12.99
N LEU A 10 18.38 -6.56 -12.34
CA LEU A 10 16.93 -6.59 -12.49
C LEU A 10 16.26 -5.27 -12.12
N LEU A 11 16.71 -4.64 -11.02
CA LEU A 11 16.19 -3.34 -10.59
C LEU A 11 16.51 -2.21 -11.57
N LYS A 12 17.63 -2.27 -12.30
CA LYS A 12 17.95 -1.31 -13.36
C LYS A 12 17.02 -1.48 -14.56
N ILE A 13 16.73 -2.72 -14.96
CA ILE A 13 15.80 -3.02 -16.05
C ILE A 13 14.41 -2.48 -15.69
N GLU A 14 13.95 -2.73 -14.47
CA GLU A 14 12.67 -2.21 -13.97
C GLU A 14 12.64 -0.67 -13.97
N ARG A 15 13.68 -0.03 -13.42
CA ARG A 15 13.79 1.44 -13.41
C ARG A 15 13.72 2.03 -14.81
N GLN A 16 14.41 1.41 -15.78
CA GLN A 16 14.43 1.91 -17.16
C GLN A 16 13.05 1.78 -17.82
N GLU A 17 12.37 0.65 -17.66
CA GLU A 17 11.02 0.46 -18.23
C GLU A 17 9.99 1.42 -17.61
N ASP A 18 10.07 1.64 -16.30
CA ASP A 18 9.19 2.57 -15.59
C ASP A 18 9.46 4.03 -16.02
N LEU A 19 10.73 4.39 -16.19
CA LEU A 19 11.13 5.69 -16.72
C LEU A 19 10.63 5.88 -18.17
N ASP A 20 10.83 4.90 -19.04
CA ASP A 20 10.39 4.96 -20.44
C ASP A 20 8.86 5.06 -20.54
N SER A 21 8.13 4.33 -19.68
CA SER A 21 6.68 4.41 -19.56
C SER A 21 6.21 5.80 -19.09
N TYR A 22 6.88 6.36 -18.08
CA TYR A 22 6.63 7.72 -17.61
C TYR A 22 6.91 8.76 -18.70
N LEU A 23 8.01 8.64 -19.43
CA LEU A 23 8.36 9.54 -20.54
C LEU A 23 7.33 9.46 -21.67
N LYS A 24 6.87 8.26 -22.05
CA LYS A 24 5.78 8.09 -23.03
C LYS A 24 4.49 8.78 -22.60
N LEU A 25 4.15 8.75 -21.30
CA LEU A 25 2.95 9.39 -20.76
C LEU A 25 3.08 10.91 -20.59
N THR A 26 4.29 11.47 -20.59
CA THR A 26 4.51 12.89 -20.26
C THR A 26 5.05 13.72 -21.42
N ALA A 27 5.83 13.14 -22.34
CA ALA A 27 6.57 13.90 -23.35
C ALA A 27 5.68 14.60 -24.40
N SER A 28 4.50 14.04 -24.69
CA SER A 28 3.54 14.59 -25.66
C SER A 28 2.14 14.82 -25.08
N ALA A 29 1.96 14.59 -23.78
CA ALA A 29 0.66 14.72 -23.12
C ALA A 29 0.37 16.18 -22.78
N SER A 30 -0.84 16.63 -23.09
CA SER A 30 -1.30 17.95 -22.65
C SER A 30 -1.45 17.99 -21.13
N VAL A 31 -1.54 19.19 -20.55
CA VAL A 31 -1.83 19.34 -19.11
C VAL A 31 -3.16 18.67 -18.73
N ALA A 32 -4.13 18.65 -19.65
CA ALA A 32 -5.40 17.95 -19.45
C ALA A 32 -5.21 16.43 -19.39
N ASP A 33 -4.46 15.84 -20.33
CA ASP A 33 -4.19 14.40 -20.35
C ASP A 33 -3.41 13.96 -19.11
N ARG A 34 -2.40 14.73 -18.70
CA ARG A 34 -1.63 14.42 -17.48
C ARG A 34 -2.48 14.50 -16.22
N ARG A 35 -3.44 15.42 -16.18
CA ARG A 35 -4.41 15.53 -15.08
C ARG A 35 -5.37 14.34 -15.07
N GLU A 36 -5.91 13.93 -16.21
CA GLU A 36 -6.79 12.74 -16.31
C GLU A 36 -6.06 11.45 -15.91
N ASN A 37 -4.77 11.35 -16.21
CA ASN A 37 -3.91 10.25 -15.75
C ASN A 37 -3.47 10.39 -14.28
N GLY A 38 -3.90 11.43 -13.58
CA GLY A 38 -3.61 11.68 -12.17
C GLY A 38 -2.17 12.10 -11.87
N LEU A 39 -1.40 12.51 -12.88
CA LEU A 39 -0.01 12.95 -12.76
C LEU A 39 0.12 14.44 -12.42
N THR A 40 -0.94 15.23 -12.65
CA THR A 40 -0.90 16.69 -12.53
C THR A 40 -2.08 17.24 -11.72
N TRP A 41 -1.80 18.18 -10.82
CA TRP A 41 -2.80 19.11 -10.29
C TRP A 41 -2.77 20.41 -11.09
N TYR A 42 -3.86 20.72 -11.79
CA TYR A 42 -3.99 21.96 -12.56
C TYR A 42 -5.47 22.35 -12.78
N PRO A 43 -5.84 23.63 -12.60
CA PRO A 43 -5.06 24.71 -11.98
C PRO A 43 -4.98 24.57 -10.45
N ILE A 44 -3.94 25.18 -9.86
CA ILE A 44 -3.78 25.35 -8.41
C ILE A 44 -3.69 26.84 -8.02
N ALA A 45 -3.86 27.13 -6.73
CA ALA A 45 -3.62 28.43 -6.12
C ALA A 45 -2.66 28.31 -4.94
N ILE A 46 -1.71 29.25 -4.81
CA ILE A 46 -0.85 29.34 -3.63
C ILE A 46 -1.65 29.98 -2.49
N ARG A 47 -1.68 29.33 -1.33
CA ARG A 47 -2.38 29.79 -0.11
C ARG A 47 -1.44 30.32 0.96
N GLY A 48 -0.15 30.01 0.86
CA GLY A 48 0.87 30.52 1.77
C GLY A 48 2.24 29.96 1.44
N SER A 49 3.27 30.53 2.07
CA SER A 49 4.63 30.03 2.00
C SER A 49 5.34 30.19 3.35
N GLU A 50 6.27 29.29 3.62
CA GLU A 50 7.00 29.16 4.88
C GLU A 50 8.47 28.85 4.54
N THR A 51 9.44 29.41 5.26
CA THR A 51 10.84 28.96 5.12
C THR A 51 11.00 27.59 5.79
N GLY A 52 11.36 26.59 5.00
CA GLY A 52 11.60 25.21 5.45
C GLY A 52 13.00 24.99 6.03
N ARG A 53 13.34 23.72 6.27
CA ARG A 53 14.67 23.31 6.75
C ARG A 53 15.71 23.49 5.63
N GLY A 54 16.83 24.15 5.92
CA GLY A 54 17.93 24.35 4.95
C GLY A 54 17.69 25.48 3.93
N ASP A 55 16.99 26.55 4.32
CA ASP A 55 16.66 27.73 3.51
C ASP A 55 15.74 27.49 2.30
N TYR A 56 15.32 26.25 2.05
CA TYR A 56 14.34 25.90 1.02
C TYR A 56 12.93 26.42 1.33
N LEU A 57 12.24 26.95 0.33
CA LEU A 57 10.90 27.49 0.44
C LEU A 57 9.86 26.38 0.43
N THR A 58 8.99 26.34 1.44
CA THR A 58 7.82 25.48 1.45
C THR A 58 6.59 26.28 1.05
N VAL A 59 5.87 25.84 0.02
CA VAL A 59 4.68 26.50 -0.51
C VAL A 59 3.46 25.63 -0.22
N VAL A 60 2.41 26.25 0.32
CA VAL A 60 1.10 25.63 0.52
C VAL A 60 0.25 25.96 -0.69
N VAL A 61 -0.20 24.94 -1.40
CA VAL A 61 -1.05 25.06 -2.57
C VAL A 61 -2.39 24.38 -2.36
N GLU A 62 -3.39 24.82 -3.12
CA GLU A 62 -4.71 24.23 -3.15
C GLU A 62 -5.16 24.00 -4.60
N ARG A 63 -5.66 22.80 -4.89
CA ARG A 63 -6.32 22.49 -6.15
C ARG A 63 -7.67 23.20 -6.17
N THR A 64 -7.94 23.97 -7.22
CA THR A 64 -9.13 24.85 -7.28
C THR A 64 -10.32 24.23 -8.02
N THR A 65 -10.09 23.19 -8.82
CA THR A 65 -11.11 22.53 -9.64
C THR A 65 -10.79 21.05 -9.87
N HIS A 66 -11.73 20.28 -10.43
CA HIS A 66 -11.58 18.86 -10.78
C HIS A 66 -11.28 17.97 -9.56
N HIS A 67 -11.91 18.23 -8.42
CA HIS A 67 -11.66 17.53 -7.16
C HIS A 67 -12.04 16.04 -7.20
N ASP A 68 -12.84 15.65 -8.19
CA ASP A 68 -13.28 14.30 -8.51
C ASP A 68 -12.19 13.44 -9.17
N ILE A 69 -11.19 14.06 -9.81
CA ILE A 69 -10.12 13.31 -10.48
C ILE A 69 -9.08 12.84 -9.46
N SER A 70 -8.93 11.52 -9.36
CA SER A 70 -7.90 10.85 -8.56
C SER A 70 -6.49 11.17 -9.06
N HIS A 71 -5.52 11.22 -8.14
CA HIS A 71 -4.15 11.59 -8.46
C HIS A 71 -3.12 10.74 -7.71
N GLN A 72 -1.87 10.81 -8.18
CA GLN A 72 -0.73 10.04 -7.66
C GLN A 72 0.22 10.88 -6.79
N LEU A 73 -0.01 12.20 -6.72
CA LEU A 73 0.73 13.14 -5.86
C LEU A 73 0.58 12.73 -4.39
N ARG A 74 1.71 12.39 -3.75
CA ARG A 74 1.78 11.86 -2.39
C ARG A 74 2.98 12.42 -1.66
N PHE A 75 2.99 12.30 -0.33
CA PHE A 75 4.15 12.66 0.47
C PHE A 75 5.44 11.98 0.01
N GLY A 76 6.53 12.73 0.04
CA GLY A 76 7.86 12.28 -0.35
C GLY A 76 8.07 12.21 -1.86
N ALA A 77 7.01 12.37 -2.67
CA ALA A 77 7.16 12.35 -4.11
C ALA A 77 7.81 13.63 -4.60
N SER A 78 8.76 13.46 -5.52
CA SER A 78 9.34 14.55 -6.30
C SER A 78 8.28 15.13 -7.22
N ALA A 79 8.20 16.45 -7.26
CA ALA A 79 7.20 17.17 -8.03
C ALA A 79 7.78 18.48 -8.56
N VAL A 80 7.12 19.05 -9.56
CA VAL A 80 7.48 20.35 -10.14
C VAL A 80 6.31 21.30 -10.04
N LEU A 81 6.54 22.45 -9.42
CA LEU A 81 5.66 23.61 -9.58
C LEU A 81 5.94 24.22 -10.95
N PHE A 82 4.92 24.44 -11.78
CA PHE A 82 5.06 25.06 -13.09
C PHE A 82 4.00 26.15 -13.35
N SER A 83 4.30 27.08 -14.26
CA SER A 83 3.30 27.99 -14.85
C SER A 83 2.93 27.55 -16.27
N ASN A 84 1.67 27.78 -16.66
CA ASN A 84 1.22 27.55 -18.03
C ASN A 84 1.67 28.64 -19.03
N HIS A 85 2.26 29.74 -18.54
CA HIS A 85 2.72 30.84 -19.39
C HIS A 85 3.94 30.41 -20.24
N ASP A 86 4.99 29.89 -19.61
CA ASP A 86 6.06 29.15 -20.28
C ASP A 86 6.31 27.80 -19.59
N PRO A 87 5.55 26.74 -19.93
CA PRO A 87 5.63 25.44 -19.26
C PRO A 87 6.99 24.75 -19.35
N LYS A 88 7.89 25.20 -20.24
CA LYS A 88 9.22 24.60 -20.40
C LYS A 88 10.24 25.21 -19.44
N ASN A 89 10.16 26.52 -19.20
CA ASN A 89 11.15 27.26 -18.40
C ASN A 89 10.62 27.68 -17.03
N ASP A 90 9.32 27.93 -16.90
CA ASP A 90 8.68 28.35 -15.64
C ASP A 90 8.40 27.13 -14.77
N ARG A 91 9.48 26.52 -14.26
CA ARG A 91 9.44 25.28 -13.48
C ARG A 91 10.40 25.33 -12.31
N VAL A 92 9.96 24.87 -11.13
CA VAL A 92 10.84 24.61 -9.98
C VAL A 92 10.54 23.25 -9.39
N GLU A 93 11.58 22.44 -9.24
CA GLU A 93 11.51 21.13 -8.58
C GLU A 93 11.36 21.27 -7.07
N GLY A 94 10.67 20.31 -6.48
CA GLY A 94 10.49 20.21 -5.04
C GLY A 94 10.07 18.81 -4.62
N THR A 95 9.94 18.64 -3.31
CA THR A 95 9.43 17.41 -2.71
C THR A 95 8.14 17.71 -1.97
N ILE A 96 7.12 16.88 -2.17
CA ILE A 96 5.84 17.02 -1.47
C ILE A 96 6.04 16.66 0.00
N SER A 97 5.96 17.67 0.87
CA SER A 97 6.10 17.50 2.33
C SER A 97 4.77 17.23 3.03
N HIS A 98 3.64 17.54 2.38
CA HIS A 98 2.32 17.17 2.90
C HIS A 98 1.28 17.11 1.78
N GLN A 99 0.33 16.19 1.85
CA GLN A 99 -0.84 16.18 0.97
C GLN A 99 -2.05 15.73 1.79
N SER A 100 -3.14 16.50 1.73
CA SER A 100 -4.40 16.20 2.40
C SER A 100 -5.56 16.82 1.64
N GLY A 101 -6.46 15.97 1.14
CA GLY A 101 -7.55 16.38 0.26
C GLY A 101 -7.05 17.23 -0.91
N ASN A 102 -7.61 18.43 -1.06
CA ASN A 102 -7.25 19.38 -2.12
C ASN A 102 -6.08 20.31 -1.75
N LYS A 103 -5.45 20.12 -0.59
CA LYS A 103 -4.31 20.93 -0.15
C LYS A 103 -3.03 20.12 -0.16
N LEU A 104 -1.94 20.76 -0.58
CA LEU A 104 -0.62 20.15 -0.66
C LEU A 104 0.43 21.16 -0.19
N LYS A 105 1.45 20.68 0.52
CA LYS A 105 2.68 21.43 0.80
C LYS A 105 3.81 20.84 -0.03
N ILE A 106 4.52 21.69 -0.77
CA ILE A 106 5.71 21.33 -1.54
C ILE A 106 6.89 22.15 -1.04
N THR A 107 7.99 21.49 -0.70
CA THR A 107 9.26 22.14 -0.40
C THR A 107 10.06 22.23 -1.68
N LEU A 108 10.17 23.44 -2.22
CA LEU A 108 10.85 23.76 -3.47
C LEU A 108 12.35 23.90 -3.26
N LEU A 109 13.14 23.52 -4.26
CA LEU A 109 14.59 23.66 -4.29
C LEU A 109 15.03 25.11 -4.62
N THR A 110 14.36 26.10 -4.01
CA THR A 110 14.63 27.54 -4.14
C THR A 110 14.40 28.23 -2.80
N GLU A 111 15.03 29.38 -2.58
CA GLU A 111 14.91 30.17 -1.34
C GLU A 111 13.70 31.13 -1.37
N GLU A 112 13.35 31.65 -2.55
CA GLU A 112 12.25 32.58 -2.78
C GLU A 112 11.31 32.05 -3.88
N LEU A 113 10.04 32.45 -3.84
CA LEU A 113 9.05 32.11 -4.86
C LEU A 113 9.49 32.76 -6.17
N PRO A 114 9.56 32.03 -7.29
CA PRO A 114 9.95 32.61 -8.58
C PRO A 114 8.99 33.72 -9.00
N ASP A 115 9.50 34.75 -9.68
CA ASP A 115 8.68 35.90 -10.12
C ASP A 115 7.50 35.46 -10.99
N TRP A 116 7.72 34.49 -11.88
CA TRP A 116 6.70 33.90 -12.75
C TRP A 116 5.59 33.16 -11.99
N ALA A 117 5.75 32.87 -10.68
CA ALA A 117 4.70 32.25 -9.89
C ALA A 117 3.46 33.15 -9.74
N SER A 118 3.59 34.44 -10.09
CA SER A 118 2.48 35.39 -10.16
C SER A 118 1.82 35.44 -11.54
N ASP A 119 2.44 34.83 -12.55
CA ASP A 119 2.06 34.94 -13.95
C ASP A 119 1.37 33.66 -14.44
N GLY A 120 0.13 33.79 -14.92
CA GLY A 120 -0.63 32.67 -15.48
C GLY A 120 -1.28 31.76 -14.43
N LYS A 121 -1.66 30.56 -14.88
CA LYS A 121 -2.23 29.49 -14.04
C LYS A 121 -1.13 28.51 -13.69
N LEU A 122 -0.99 28.24 -12.40
CA LEU A 122 -0.01 27.31 -11.88
C LEU A 122 -0.52 25.87 -11.90
N GLY A 123 0.41 24.93 -11.96
CA GLY A 123 0.17 23.51 -11.78
C GLY A 123 1.30 22.82 -11.02
N ILE A 124 1.03 21.59 -10.57
CA ILE A 124 2.06 20.70 -10.02
C ILE A 124 2.07 19.41 -10.82
N ASP A 125 3.22 19.06 -11.35
CA ASP A 125 3.47 17.78 -12.02
C ASP A 125 4.22 16.83 -11.09
N LEU A 126 3.79 15.57 -11.08
CA LEU A 126 4.53 14.48 -10.46
C LEU A 126 5.77 14.15 -11.33
N LEU A 127 6.94 14.08 -10.69
CA LEU A 127 8.16 13.58 -11.32
C LEU A 127 8.28 12.06 -11.19
N PHE A 128 9.13 11.47 -12.02
CA PHE A 128 9.55 10.08 -11.88
C PHE A 128 10.15 9.83 -10.48
N ASP A 129 9.78 8.73 -9.83
CA ASP A 129 10.22 8.40 -8.47
C ASP A 129 11.62 7.78 -8.47
N ASP A 130 12.63 8.61 -8.74
CA ASP A 130 14.01 8.16 -8.79
C ASP A 130 14.55 7.76 -7.40
N ASN A 131 14.02 8.40 -6.36
CA ASN A 131 14.48 8.23 -4.99
C ASN A 131 14.25 6.80 -4.50
N SER A 132 13.06 6.22 -4.72
CA SER A 132 12.78 4.83 -4.32
C SER A 132 13.76 3.84 -4.94
N TYR A 133 14.08 4.00 -6.23
CA TYR A 133 15.10 3.16 -6.90
C TYR A 133 16.49 3.38 -6.33
N ASN A 134 16.89 4.63 -6.09
CA ASN A 134 18.20 4.94 -5.52
C ASN A 134 18.38 4.34 -4.12
N GLU A 135 17.35 4.41 -3.26
CA GLU A 135 17.34 3.80 -1.93
C GLU A 135 17.49 2.27 -2.01
N MET A 136 16.72 1.61 -2.88
CA MET A 136 16.84 0.17 -3.11
C MET A 136 18.23 -0.23 -3.62
N GLN A 137 18.77 0.50 -4.61
CA GLN A 137 20.12 0.24 -5.13
C GLN A 137 21.20 0.43 -4.07
N ASN A 138 21.09 1.46 -3.24
CA ASN A 138 22.02 1.74 -2.15
C ASN A 138 21.97 0.64 -1.10
N ALA A 139 20.77 0.16 -0.72
CA ALA A 139 20.61 -0.96 0.19
C ALA A 139 21.27 -2.23 -0.35
N LEU A 140 21.04 -2.60 -1.62
CA LEU A 140 21.69 -3.77 -2.24
C LEU A 140 23.22 -3.65 -2.25
N LYS A 141 23.77 -2.47 -2.57
CA LYS A 141 25.22 -2.22 -2.52
C LYS A 141 25.77 -2.35 -1.10
N LEU A 142 25.05 -1.86 -0.10
CA LEU A 142 25.43 -1.98 1.32
C LEU A 142 25.31 -3.41 1.85
N ALA A 143 24.35 -4.19 1.35
CA ALA A 143 24.20 -5.61 1.67
C ALA A 143 25.32 -6.47 1.07
N GLN A 144 25.87 -6.06 -0.08
CA GLN A 144 26.99 -6.75 -0.71
C GLN A 144 28.33 -6.54 0.02
N LYS A 145 28.49 -5.43 0.76
CA LYS A 145 29.72 -5.12 1.49
C LYS A 145 29.88 -6.04 2.72
N PRO A 146 31.12 -6.42 3.08
CA PRO A 146 31.40 -7.10 4.35
C PRO A 146 30.83 -6.28 5.52
N LYS A 147 30.23 -6.96 6.49
CA LYS A 147 29.69 -6.33 7.70
C LYS A 147 30.74 -6.33 8.80
N ASP A 148 30.86 -5.20 9.50
CA ASP A 148 31.74 -5.09 10.67
C ASP A 148 31.21 -5.86 11.89
N ARG A 149 29.89 -6.07 11.97
CA ARG A 149 29.23 -6.85 13.02
C ARG A 149 28.89 -8.25 12.53
N VAL A 150 29.22 -9.25 13.34
CA VAL A 150 28.92 -10.67 13.05
C VAL A 150 27.42 -10.90 12.90
N ALA A 151 26.59 -10.34 13.80
CA ALA A 151 25.13 -10.50 13.75
C ALA A 151 24.51 -10.04 12.41
N ASP A 152 24.91 -8.86 11.92
CA ASP A 152 24.46 -8.33 10.62
C ASP A 152 24.90 -9.24 9.44
N SER A 153 26.03 -9.96 9.57
CA SER A 153 26.49 -10.95 8.59
C SER A 153 25.63 -12.21 8.60
N VAL A 154 25.29 -12.73 9.78
CA VAL A 154 24.51 -13.98 9.92
C VAL A 154 23.12 -13.82 9.32
N LEU A 155 22.40 -12.73 9.60
CA LEU A 155 21.08 -12.49 9.00
C LEU A 155 21.17 -12.47 7.47
N THR A 156 22.17 -11.80 6.91
CA THR A 156 22.38 -11.73 5.46
C THR A 156 22.65 -13.11 4.86
N GLU A 157 23.46 -13.94 5.52
CA GLU A 157 23.76 -15.31 5.12
C GLU A 157 22.51 -16.21 5.18
N VAL A 158 21.68 -16.09 6.21
CA VAL A 158 20.42 -16.82 6.32
C VAL A 158 19.46 -16.44 5.19
N LEU A 159 19.25 -15.14 4.96
CA LEU A 159 18.31 -14.65 3.94
C LEU A 159 18.76 -14.97 2.50
N THR A 160 20.05 -15.18 2.28
CA THR A 160 20.61 -15.57 0.97
C THR A 160 20.83 -17.08 0.82
N GLY A 161 20.40 -17.88 1.80
CA GLY A 161 20.44 -19.35 1.76
C GLY A 161 21.81 -19.97 2.08
N GLN A 162 22.76 -19.20 2.61
CA GLN A 162 24.09 -19.70 2.99
C GLN A 162 24.12 -20.37 4.37
N LYS A 163 23.17 -20.03 5.26
CA LYS A 163 22.99 -20.63 6.59
C LYS A 163 21.51 -20.89 6.86
N ALA A 164 21.23 -21.83 7.76
CA ALA A 164 19.90 -22.05 8.31
C ALA A 164 19.64 -21.11 9.51
N PRO A 165 18.40 -20.65 9.71
CA PRO A 165 18.03 -19.88 10.89
C PRO A 165 18.09 -20.72 12.17
N THR A 166 18.38 -20.09 13.30
CA THR A 166 18.47 -20.73 14.60
C THR A 166 17.35 -20.28 15.55
N PHE A 167 17.05 -21.12 16.54
CA PHE A 167 15.96 -20.89 17.50
C PHE A 167 16.43 -21.18 18.92
N ASP A 168 16.16 -20.27 19.85
CA ASP A 168 16.45 -20.45 21.27
C ASP A 168 15.27 -21.12 21.98
N ALA A 169 15.43 -22.42 22.22
CA ALA A 169 14.44 -23.24 22.91
C ALA A 169 14.37 -22.97 24.43
N SER A 170 15.29 -22.19 25.00
CA SER A 170 15.28 -21.86 26.44
C SER A 170 14.28 -20.75 26.78
N LEU A 171 13.82 -19.97 25.78
CA LEU A 171 12.84 -18.92 25.97
C LEU A 171 11.48 -19.50 26.38
N THR A 172 10.93 -18.99 27.47
CA THR A 172 9.64 -19.43 28.00
C THR A 172 8.52 -19.00 27.06
N ALA A 173 7.61 -19.93 26.74
CA ALA A 173 6.45 -19.65 25.92
C ALA A 173 5.55 -18.60 26.60
N VAL A 174 5.15 -17.58 25.85
CA VAL A 174 4.22 -16.55 26.33
C VAL A 174 2.82 -17.00 26.01
N ALA A 175 1.91 -17.03 26.98
CA ALA A 175 0.50 -17.32 26.74
C ALA A 175 -0.28 -16.03 26.48
N VAL A 176 -0.94 -15.95 25.33
CA VAL A 176 -1.82 -14.84 24.92
C VAL A 176 -3.24 -15.40 24.78
N PRO A 177 -4.11 -15.25 25.80
CA PRO A 177 -5.39 -15.97 25.88
C PRO A 177 -6.36 -15.78 24.71
N GLN A 178 -6.25 -14.66 23.99
CA GLN A 178 -7.13 -14.34 22.86
C GLN A 178 -6.71 -14.95 21.52
N LEU A 179 -5.57 -15.64 21.46
CA LEU A 179 -5.05 -16.27 20.24
C LEU A 179 -5.43 -17.74 20.18
N ASN A 180 -5.71 -18.23 18.97
CA ASN A 180 -5.86 -19.66 18.74
C ASN A 180 -4.50 -20.39 18.85
N PRO A 181 -4.47 -21.73 18.95
CA PRO A 181 -3.23 -22.49 19.13
C PRO A 181 -2.15 -22.25 18.06
N VAL A 182 -2.54 -22.03 16.80
CA VAL A 182 -1.61 -21.83 15.68
C VAL A 182 -1.03 -20.41 15.69
N GLN A 183 -1.86 -19.41 15.99
CA GLN A 183 -1.41 -18.03 16.22
C GLN A 183 -0.47 -17.96 17.44
N GLN A 184 -0.79 -18.69 18.50
CA GLN A 184 0.06 -18.81 19.68
C GLN A 184 1.42 -19.45 19.36
N LYS A 185 1.42 -20.49 18.51
CA LYS A 185 2.65 -21.10 17.97
C LYS A 185 3.45 -20.08 17.16
N ALA A 186 2.81 -19.27 16.32
CA ALA A 186 3.48 -18.22 15.55
C ALA A 186 4.14 -17.18 16.45
N VAL A 187 3.46 -16.69 17.50
CA VAL A 187 4.04 -15.76 18.49
C VAL A 187 5.28 -16.37 19.15
N ASN A 188 5.18 -17.61 19.65
CA ASN A 188 6.32 -18.27 20.30
C ASN A 188 7.48 -18.52 19.33
N LYS A 189 7.19 -18.90 18.08
CA LYS A 189 8.22 -19.09 17.05
C LYS A 189 8.94 -17.78 16.73
N ILE A 190 8.20 -16.67 16.66
CA ILE A 190 8.78 -15.33 16.51
C ILE A 190 9.70 -15.04 17.69
N LEU A 191 9.29 -15.28 18.94
CA LEU A 191 10.14 -15.01 20.11
C LEU A 191 11.42 -15.85 20.10
N GLN A 192 11.31 -17.13 19.77
CA GLN A 192 12.42 -18.09 19.76
C GLN A 192 13.44 -17.86 18.64
N ALA A 193 13.01 -17.34 17.48
CA ALA A 193 13.91 -17.12 16.34
C ALA A 193 15.05 -16.15 16.67
N GLN A 194 16.28 -16.48 16.27
CA GLN A 194 17.42 -15.57 16.41
C GLN A 194 17.55 -14.67 15.17
N GLU A 195 17.44 -15.24 13.97
CA GLU A 195 17.59 -14.48 12.72
C GLU A 195 16.29 -14.30 11.94
N LEU A 196 15.50 -15.37 11.74
CA LEU A 196 14.36 -15.36 10.83
C LEU A 196 13.15 -16.10 11.41
N ALA A 197 11.99 -15.45 11.35
CA ALA A 197 10.69 -16.09 11.52
C ALA A 197 9.74 -15.65 10.40
N ILE A 198 8.89 -16.57 9.93
CA ILE A 198 7.93 -16.32 8.86
C ILE A 198 6.53 -16.70 9.33
N VAL A 199 5.60 -15.75 9.28
CA VAL A 199 4.17 -15.99 9.48
C VAL A 199 3.48 -15.96 8.12
N HIS A 200 3.15 -17.14 7.61
CA HIS A 200 2.32 -17.26 6.42
C HIS A 200 0.86 -17.13 6.86
N GLY A 201 0.24 -16.00 6.52
CA GLY A 201 -1.13 -15.67 6.92
C GLY A 201 -2.09 -15.59 5.74
N PRO A 202 -2.75 -16.71 5.38
CA PRO A 202 -3.83 -16.76 4.39
C PRO A 202 -4.98 -15.78 4.70
N PRO A 203 -5.88 -15.50 3.73
CA PRO A 203 -7.00 -14.59 3.91
C PRO A 203 -7.86 -14.90 5.13
N GLY A 204 -8.11 -13.88 5.96
CA GLY A 204 -9.01 -14.00 7.11
C GLY A 204 -8.44 -14.72 8.33
N THR A 205 -7.16 -15.09 8.35
CA THR A 205 -6.54 -15.88 9.45
C THR A 205 -6.05 -15.07 10.66
N GLY A 206 -6.25 -13.76 10.66
CA GLY A 206 -5.82 -12.90 11.77
C GLY A 206 -4.31 -12.62 11.82
N LYS A 207 -3.63 -12.57 10.67
CA LYS A 207 -2.19 -12.23 10.53
C LYS A 207 -1.82 -10.96 11.31
N THR A 208 -2.53 -9.86 11.09
CA THR A 208 -2.29 -8.58 11.78
C THR A 208 -2.44 -8.71 13.29
N THR A 209 -3.49 -9.40 13.77
CA THR A 209 -3.69 -9.69 15.19
C THR A 209 -2.52 -10.47 15.79
N THR A 210 -2.04 -11.50 15.07
CA THR A 210 -0.90 -12.33 15.47
C THR A 210 0.38 -11.51 15.57
N LEU A 211 0.66 -10.68 14.56
CA LEU A 211 1.82 -9.79 14.55
C LEU A 211 1.81 -8.78 15.70
N VAL A 212 0.67 -8.15 15.94
CA VAL A 212 0.51 -7.15 17.01
C VAL A 212 0.84 -7.76 18.37
N GLN A 213 0.34 -8.97 18.65
CA GLN A 213 0.65 -9.68 19.89
C GLN A 213 2.11 -10.15 19.94
N ALA A 214 2.69 -10.59 18.82
CA ALA A 214 4.11 -10.95 18.75
C ALA A 214 5.02 -9.74 19.03
N ILE A 215 4.72 -8.57 18.46
CA ILE A 215 5.47 -7.33 18.68
C ILE A 215 5.39 -6.90 20.14
N LYS A 216 4.18 -6.95 20.74
CA LYS A 216 3.99 -6.67 22.16
C LYS A 216 4.82 -7.60 23.04
N ALA A 217 4.84 -8.89 22.74
CA ALA A 217 5.64 -9.88 23.47
C ALA A 217 7.15 -9.67 23.27
N LEU A 218 7.61 -9.32 22.06
CA LEU A 218 9.02 -8.99 21.79
C LEU A 218 9.48 -7.81 22.63
N ILE A 219 8.70 -6.73 22.68
CA ILE A 219 9.01 -5.53 23.48
C ILE A 219 9.05 -5.87 24.97
N ALA A 220 8.11 -6.68 25.45
CA ALA A 220 8.06 -7.09 26.85
C ALA A 220 9.27 -7.97 27.25
N ASN A 221 9.76 -8.83 26.35
CA ASN A 221 10.86 -9.75 26.63
C ASN A 221 12.23 -9.08 26.48
N ASP A 222 12.43 -8.32 25.40
CA ASP A 222 13.74 -7.77 25.04
C ASP A 222 13.96 -6.35 25.54
N GLY A 223 12.88 -5.62 25.89
CA GLY A 223 12.91 -4.19 26.20
C GLY A 223 13.34 -3.30 25.04
N GLN A 224 13.55 -3.88 23.84
CA GLN A 224 14.11 -3.19 22.69
C GLN A 224 13.05 -2.65 21.73
N LYS A 225 13.43 -1.58 21.04
CA LYS A 225 12.61 -0.93 20.02
C LYS A 225 12.47 -1.83 18.79
N VAL A 226 11.25 -1.94 18.27
CA VAL A 226 10.94 -2.73 17.07
C VAL A 226 10.64 -1.78 15.91
N LEU A 227 11.19 -2.07 14.73
CA LEU A 227 10.82 -1.41 13.48
C LEU A 227 9.80 -2.28 12.74
N VAL A 228 8.61 -1.73 12.48
CA VAL A 228 7.53 -2.40 11.78
C VAL A 228 7.31 -1.71 10.45
N VAL A 229 7.36 -2.45 9.36
CA VAL A 229 7.28 -1.89 8.01
C VAL A 229 6.35 -2.68 7.11
N ALA A 230 5.84 -2.02 6.07
CA ALA A 230 5.03 -2.65 5.03
C ALA A 230 5.27 -1.94 3.68
N PRO A 231 4.96 -2.59 2.53
CA PRO A 231 5.11 -1.97 1.21
C PRO A 231 4.12 -0.82 0.96
N SER A 232 2.96 -0.77 1.63
CA SER A 232 1.94 0.25 1.42
C SER A 232 1.64 1.08 2.69
N ASN A 233 1.35 2.37 2.52
CA ASN A 233 0.97 3.24 3.66
C ASN A 233 -0.27 2.71 4.39
N THR A 234 -1.26 2.18 3.68
CA THR A 234 -2.48 1.62 4.29
C THR A 234 -2.20 0.47 5.25
N ALA A 235 -1.24 -0.41 4.90
CA ALA A 235 -0.84 -1.52 5.77
C ALA A 235 -0.07 -1.01 7.01
N VAL A 236 0.82 -0.02 6.83
CA VAL A 236 1.52 0.62 7.94
C VAL A 236 0.53 1.28 8.90
N ASP A 237 -0.42 2.05 8.36
CA ASP A 237 -1.43 2.78 9.12
C ASP A 237 -2.28 1.84 9.99
N LEU A 238 -2.72 0.71 9.43
CA LEU A 238 -3.47 -0.32 10.17
C LEU A 238 -2.65 -0.87 11.35
N LEU A 239 -1.38 -1.20 11.12
CA LEU A 239 -0.50 -1.70 12.19
C LEU A 239 -0.24 -0.62 13.24
N SER A 240 -0.01 0.64 12.85
CA SER A 240 0.20 1.75 13.78
C SER A 240 -0.97 1.91 14.72
N GLU A 241 -2.20 1.89 14.20
CA GLU A 241 -3.43 1.98 15.02
C GLU A 241 -3.56 0.79 15.97
N LYS A 242 -3.41 -0.44 15.45
CA LYS A 242 -3.55 -1.67 16.25
C LYS A 242 -2.49 -1.79 17.36
N LEU A 243 -1.25 -1.40 17.08
CA LEU A 243 -0.19 -1.38 18.10
C LEU A 243 -0.44 -0.31 19.16
N ALA A 244 -0.96 0.85 18.77
CA ALA A 244 -1.36 1.88 19.71
C ALA A 244 -2.59 1.48 20.54
N GLU A 245 -3.50 0.64 20.01
CA GLU A 245 -4.63 0.04 20.73
C GLU A 245 -4.19 -0.87 21.86
N GLU A 246 -3.07 -1.57 21.67
CA GLU A 246 -2.44 -2.39 22.71
C GLU A 246 -1.66 -1.59 23.76
N GLY A 247 -1.70 -0.25 23.70
CA GLY A 247 -1.04 0.64 24.65
C GLY A 247 0.44 0.87 24.41
N LEU A 248 0.98 0.46 23.24
CA LEU A 248 2.37 0.69 22.89
C LEU A 248 2.60 2.15 22.45
N ASN A 249 3.75 2.72 22.80
CA ASN A 249 4.14 4.04 22.29
C ASN A 249 4.65 3.93 20.84
N VAL A 250 3.75 4.18 19.89
CA VAL A 250 4.02 4.09 18.45
C VAL A 250 4.41 5.46 17.88
N LEU A 251 5.43 5.45 17.01
CA LEU A 251 5.83 6.58 16.16
C LEU A 251 5.65 6.20 14.68
N ARG A 252 4.72 6.87 13.99
CA ARG A 252 4.47 6.72 12.55
C ARG A 252 5.36 7.69 11.76
N VAL A 253 6.27 7.13 10.96
CA VAL A 253 7.20 7.87 10.10
C VAL A 253 6.66 7.96 8.70
N GLY A 254 6.59 9.17 8.15
CA GLY A 254 5.95 9.47 6.87
C GLY A 254 4.47 9.80 7.04
N ASN A 255 3.83 10.23 5.95
CA ASN A 255 2.44 10.67 6.03
C ASN A 255 1.45 9.49 5.97
N PRO A 256 0.46 9.48 6.87
CA PRO A 256 -0.68 8.58 6.79
C PRO A 256 -1.39 8.65 5.44
N ALA A 257 -1.84 7.51 4.93
CA ALA A 257 -2.82 7.47 3.85
C ALA A 257 -4.24 7.69 4.38
N ARG A 258 -4.51 7.28 5.62
CA ARG A 258 -5.80 7.50 6.30
C ARG A 258 -5.74 8.76 7.18
N VAL A 259 -6.83 9.52 7.18
CA VAL A 259 -6.96 10.73 8.00
C VAL A 259 -7.80 10.39 9.24
N SER A 260 -7.26 9.58 10.15
CA SER A 260 -7.87 9.37 11.48
C SER A 260 -7.13 10.23 12.50
N GLU A 261 -7.85 10.86 13.44
CA GLU A 261 -7.23 11.69 14.49
C GLU A 261 -6.18 10.90 15.28
N ARG A 262 -6.48 9.62 15.56
CA ARG A 262 -5.56 8.71 16.23
C ARG A 262 -4.26 8.56 15.45
N LEU A 263 -4.34 8.23 14.17
CA LEU A 263 -3.16 8.00 13.35
C LEU A 263 -2.34 9.28 13.16
N VAL A 264 -3.00 10.43 13.00
CA VAL A 264 -2.34 11.75 12.99
C VAL A 264 -1.56 11.95 14.28
N SER A 265 -2.14 11.64 15.45
CA SER A 265 -1.46 11.78 16.75
C SER A 265 -0.21 10.88 16.91
N LEU A 266 -0.08 9.83 16.10
CA LEU A 266 1.09 8.94 16.09
C LEU A 266 2.24 9.48 15.22
N THR A 267 1.99 10.47 14.37
CA THR A 267 3.00 11.01 13.45
C THR A 267 4.08 11.82 14.16
N MET A 268 5.27 11.88 13.55
CA MET A 268 6.37 12.71 14.04
C MET A 268 5.94 14.16 14.30
N ASP A 269 5.26 14.77 13.34
CA ASP A 269 4.85 16.19 13.43
C ASP A 269 3.91 16.44 14.61
N SER A 270 2.93 15.55 14.84
CA SER A 270 2.04 15.67 16.01
C SER A 270 2.76 15.42 17.33
N LYS A 271 3.70 14.47 17.39
CA LYS A 271 4.50 14.21 18.59
C LYS A 271 5.42 15.39 18.91
N ILE A 272 6.04 16.01 17.90
CA ILE A 272 6.80 17.27 18.04
C ILE A 272 5.85 18.37 18.51
N ALA A 273 4.69 18.55 17.89
CA ALA A 273 3.73 19.60 18.28
C ALA A 273 3.29 19.50 19.75
N GLY A 274 3.17 18.29 20.29
CA GLY A 274 2.83 18.02 21.70
C GLY A 274 4.00 18.05 22.68
N HIS A 275 5.25 18.17 22.22
CA HIS A 275 6.43 18.15 23.09
C HIS A 275 6.57 19.44 23.92
N SER A 276 7.05 19.33 25.17
CA SER A 276 7.14 20.46 26.11
C SER A 276 8.04 21.60 25.61
N ALA A 277 9.16 21.27 24.96
CA ALA A 277 10.10 22.23 24.38
C ALA A 277 9.59 22.95 23.12
N THR A 278 8.44 22.57 22.57
CA THR A 278 7.93 23.14 21.31
C THR A 278 7.47 24.58 21.44
N LYS A 279 7.06 25.01 22.64
CA LYS A 279 6.71 26.41 22.91
C LYS A 279 7.94 27.32 22.73
N GLU A 280 9.09 26.88 23.24
CA GLU A 280 10.36 27.59 23.09
C GLU A 280 10.82 27.60 21.63
N LEU A 281 10.74 26.46 20.94
CA LEU A 281 11.04 26.34 19.50
C LEU A 281 10.24 27.35 18.66
N ARG A 282 8.93 27.49 18.93
CA ARG A 282 8.07 28.47 18.23
C ARG A 282 8.49 29.92 18.52
N SER A 283 8.90 30.21 19.75
CA SER A 283 9.40 31.55 20.13
C SER A 283 10.68 31.89 19.37
N LEU A 284 11.64 30.97 19.32
CA LEU A 284 12.89 31.14 18.59
C LEU A 284 12.66 31.30 17.08
N LYS A 285 11.78 30.49 16.47
CA LYS A 285 11.39 30.63 15.05
C LYS A 285 10.79 32.01 14.76
N LYS A 286 9.92 32.52 15.64
CA LYS A 286 9.33 33.86 15.50
C LYS A 286 10.41 34.95 15.55
N GLN A 287 11.32 34.86 16.52
CA GLN A 287 12.42 35.82 16.68
C GLN A 287 13.35 35.83 15.46
N ALA A 288 13.73 34.65 14.94
CA ALA A 288 14.53 34.55 13.72
C ALA A 288 13.85 35.22 12.51
N ASN A 289 12.53 35.01 12.36
CA ASN A 289 11.75 35.62 11.28
C ASN A 289 11.64 37.14 11.42
N GLU A 290 11.56 37.67 12.64
CA GLU A 290 11.57 39.12 12.90
C GLU A 290 12.91 39.75 12.46
N TYR A 291 14.05 39.15 12.80
CA TYR A 291 15.36 39.59 12.34
C TYR A 291 15.49 39.52 10.81
N LYS A 292 15.00 38.44 10.19
CA LYS A 292 14.98 38.27 8.73
C LYS A 292 14.14 39.37 8.06
N ASN A 293 12.93 39.62 8.56
CA ASN A 293 12.05 40.68 8.07
C ASN A 293 12.67 42.08 8.22
N MET A 294 13.35 42.36 9.33
CA MET A 294 14.10 43.60 9.50
C MET A 294 15.21 43.72 8.46
N ALA A 295 15.97 42.66 8.21
CA ALA A 295 17.04 42.66 7.21
C ALA A 295 16.52 42.91 5.78
N HIS A 296 15.34 42.41 5.43
CA HIS A 296 14.72 42.62 4.12
C HIS A 296 14.21 44.06 3.89
N LYS A 297 13.89 44.82 4.94
CA LYS A 297 13.46 46.23 4.81
C LYS A 297 14.56 47.15 4.26
N TYR A 298 15.84 46.77 4.42
CA TYR A 298 16.98 47.53 3.92
C TYR A 298 17.27 47.30 2.42
N LYS A 299 16.43 46.58 1.66
CA LYS A 299 16.61 46.37 0.19
C LYS A 299 16.54 47.66 -0.66
N ARG A 300 16.09 48.82 -0.12
CA ARG A 300 15.77 50.02 -0.92
C ARG A 300 16.73 51.22 -0.82
N ASN A 301 17.62 51.30 0.18
CA ASN A 301 18.59 52.40 0.33
C ASN A 301 20.02 51.85 0.38
N PHE A 302 20.93 52.45 -0.40
CA PHE A 302 22.29 51.95 -0.64
C PHE A 302 23.35 52.80 0.08
N GLY A 303 23.58 52.54 1.38
CA GLY A 303 24.74 53.02 2.15
C GLY A 303 25.60 51.89 2.75
N LYS A 304 26.92 52.11 2.92
CA LYS A 304 27.85 51.13 3.54
C LYS A 304 27.43 50.71 4.96
N ALA A 305 26.94 51.66 5.78
CA ALA A 305 26.49 51.39 7.14
C ALA A 305 25.21 50.52 7.18
N GLU A 306 24.30 50.73 6.22
CA GLU A 306 23.06 49.96 6.09
C GLU A 306 23.36 48.52 5.61
N GLN A 307 24.38 48.36 4.75
CA GLN A 307 24.88 47.04 4.34
C GLN A 307 25.47 46.24 5.52
N GLU A 308 26.24 46.89 6.40
CA GLU A 308 26.78 46.27 7.61
C GLU A 308 25.68 45.89 8.60
N GLN A 309 24.69 46.77 8.83
CA GLN A 309 23.54 46.46 9.68
C GLN A 309 22.71 45.30 9.13
N ARG A 310 22.46 45.27 7.82
CA ARG A 310 21.78 44.14 7.15
C ARG A 310 22.53 42.84 7.37
N LYS A 311 23.86 42.85 7.23
CA LYS A 311 24.70 41.67 7.46
C LYS A 311 24.63 41.21 8.92
N ALA A 312 24.65 42.14 9.87
CA ALA A 312 24.51 41.84 11.29
C ALA A 312 23.15 41.19 11.62
N LEU A 313 22.04 41.73 11.08
CA LEU A 313 20.70 41.18 11.26
C LEU A 313 20.56 39.77 10.69
N PHE A 314 21.13 39.51 9.50
CA PHE A 314 21.18 38.16 8.94
C PHE A 314 22.05 37.22 9.78
N ASN A 315 23.17 37.68 10.31
CA ASN A 315 24.02 36.84 11.18
C ASN A 315 23.27 36.45 12.46
N GLU A 316 22.53 37.36 13.09
CA GLU A 316 21.69 37.05 14.24
C GLU A 316 20.55 36.09 13.88
N ALA A 317 19.86 36.32 12.75
CA ALA A 317 18.84 35.38 12.27
C ALA A 317 19.43 33.96 12.04
N HIS A 318 20.61 33.85 11.43
CA HIS A 318 21.29 32.57 11.23
C HIS A 318 21.69 31.90 12.55
N LYS A 319 22.17 32.68 13.54
CA LYS A 319 22.53 32.15 14.86
C LYS A 319 21.31 31.58 15.57
N ILE A 320 20.19 32.30 15.58
CA ILE A 320 18.93 31.82 16.15
C ILE A 320 18.42 30.60 15.38
N MET A 321 18.51 30.59 14.05
CA MET A 321 18.13 29.41 13.25
C MET A 321 18.98 28.17 13.56
N LYS A 322 20.26 28.34 13.90
CA LYS A 322 21.11 27.24 14.38
C LYS A 322 20.61 26.69 15.71
N GLU A 323 20.21 27.56 16.65
CA GLU A 323 19.61 27.15 17.91
C GLU A 323 18.26 26.44 17.70
N VAL A 324 17.41 26.94 16.80
CA VAL A 324 16.16 26.29 16.37
C VAL A 324 16.44 24.88 15.85
N ASN A 325 17.42 24.71 14.96
CA ASN A 325 17.75 23.40 14.41
C ASN A 325 18.23 22.41 15.48
N ASN A 326 19.03 22.87 16.44
CA ASN A 326 19.50 22.04 17.55
C ASN A 326 18.34 21.63 18.47
N ALA A 327 17.46 22.57 18.81
CA ALA A 327 16.29 22.30 19.64
C ALA A 327 15.31 21.34 18.92
N GLU A 328 15.11 21.52 17.62
CA GLU A 328 14.29 20.62 16.80
C GLU A 328 14.88 19.21 16.75
N GLN A 329 16.20 19.09 16.59
CA GLN A 329 16.88 17.79 16.62
C GLN A 329 16.75 17.11 18.00
N TYR A 330 16.92 17.85 19.09
CA TYR A 330 16.71 17.33 20.44
C TYR A 330 15.29 16.78 20.64
N ILE A 331 14.26 17.50 20.16
CA ILE A 331 12.87 17.04 20.26
C ILE A 331 12.67 15.76 19.45
N ILE A 332 13.22 15.69 18.22
CA ILE A 332 13.15 14.48 17.39
C ILE A 332 13.79 13.31 18.12
N ASP A 333 15.00 13.50 18.64
CA ASP A 333 15.74 12.44 19.33
C ASP A 333 15.00 11.95 20.58
N ASP A 334 14.40 12.84 21.37
CA ASP A 334 13.58 12.49 22.54
C ASP A 334 12.32 11.71 22.16
N VAL A 335 11.58 12.17 21.13
CA VAL A 335 10.38 11.49 20.61
C VAL A 335 10.73 10.09 20.12
N VAL A 336 11.81 9.97 19.35
CA VAL A 336 12.32 8.70 18.81
C VAL A 336 12.81 7.79 19.94
N ALA A 337 13.50 8.33 20.94
CA ALA A 337 14.02 7.56 22.08
C ALA A 337 12.88 6.91 22.87
N LYS A 338 11.80 7.66 23.13
CA LYS A 338 10.62 7.20 23.88
C LYS A 338 9.73 6.21 23.13
N ALA A 339 9.81 6.14 21.80
CA ALA A 339 9.01 5.21 21.02
C ALA A 339 9.40 3.76 21.32
N GLN A 340 8.42 2.88 21.49
CA GLN A 340 8.64 1.43 21.60
C GLN A 340 8.57 0.76 20.22
N VAL A 341 7.70 1.30 19.36
CA VAL A 341 7.57 0.85 17.97
C VAL A 341 7.70 2.03 17.02
N ILE A 342 8.53 1.87 15.99
CA ILE A 342 8.56 2.77 14.84
C ILE A 342 7.89 2.07 13.67
N THR A 343 6.89 2.72 13.07
CA THR A 343 6.16 2.20 11.91
C THR A 343 6.47 3.05 10.68
N ALA A 344 6.86 2.44 9.56
CA ALA A 344 7.19 3.15 8.32
C ALA A 344 6.90 2.29 7.07
N THR A 345 6.92 2.87 5.87
CA THR A 345 7.01 2.04 4.65
C THR A 345 8.42 1.47 4.50
N LEU A 346 8.63 0.49 3.61
CA LEU A 346 9.96 -0.09 3.34
C LEU A 346 11.02 0.99 3.04
N ILE A 347 10.71 1.91 2.12
CA ILE A 347 11.59 3.04 1.79
C ILE A 347 11.59 4.10 2.91
N GLY A 348 10.42 4.34 3.54
CA GLY A 348 10.28 5.27 4.65
C GLY A 348 11.10 4.90 5.89
N ALA A 349 11.54 3.64 6.02
CA ALA A 349 12.48 3.22 7.05
C ALA A 349 13.84 3.94 6.95
N ASN A 350 14.17 4.52 5.78
CA ASN A 350 15.37 5.35 5.60
C ASN A 350 15.12 6.86 5.71
N HIS A 351 13.97 7.28 6.24
CA HIS A 351 13.70 8.68 6.54
C HIS A 351 14.74 9.24 7.53
N TYR A 352 15.18 10.48 7.32
CA TYR A 352 16.31 11.09 8.05
C TYR A 352 16.16 11.07 9.58
N THR A 353 14.93 11.07 10.11
CA THR A 353 14.66 11.03 11.55
C THR A 353 14.94 9.66 12.19
N VAL A 354 14.96 8.60 11.39
CA VAL A 354 15.11 7.22 11.88
C VAL A 354 16.18 6.44 11.12
N ARG A 355 16.87 7.07 10.16
CA ARG A 355 17.76 6.36 9.23
C ARG A 355 18.94 5.69 9.94
N ASP A 356 19.46 6.33 10.98
CA ASP A 356 20.68 5.94 11.69
C ASP A 356 20.40 5.05 12.92
N ILE A 357 19.14 4.65 13.13
CA ILE A 357 18.72 3.78 14.24
C ILE A 357 18.94 2.32 13.87
N LYS A 358 19.51 1.56 14.81
CA LYS A 358 19.58 0.10 14.76
C LYS A 358 18.49 -0.51 15.64
N TYR A 359 17.96 -1.63 15.19
CA TYR A 359 16.88 -2.38 15.83
C TYR A 359 17.36 -3.81 16.07
N LYS A 360 16.88 -4.46 17.12
CA LYS A 360 17.08 -5.92 17.23
C LYS A 360 16.21 -6.64 16.22
N THR A 361 14.93 -6.28 16.16
CA THR A 361 13.95 -6.93 15.28
C THR A 361 13.33 -5.93 14.31
N VAL A 362 13.30 -6.30 13.03
CA VAL A 362 12.45 -5.71 12.00
C VAL A 362 11.31 -6.66 11.69
N VAL A 363 10.08 -6.14 11.62
CA VAL A 363 8.89 -6.87 11.17
C VAL A 363 8.44 -6.29 9.84
N ILE A 364 8.33 -7.13 8.80
CA ILE A 364 7.77 -6.74 7.50
C ILE A 364 6.42 -7.42 7.33
N ASP A 365 5.33 -6.65 7.35
CA ASP A 365 3.99 -7.13 6.98
C ASP A 365 3.74 -6.93 5.47
N GLU A 366 2.79 -7.69 4.93
CA GLU A 366 2.52 -7.81 3.50
C GLU A 366 3.78 -8.11 2.66
N ALA A 367 4.71 -8.90 3.22
CA ALA A 367 5.98 -9.22 2.60
C ALA A 367 5.85 -9.98 1.26
N GLY A 368 4.71 -10.65 1.03
CA GLY A 368 4.36 -11.28 -0.25
C GLY A 368 4.11 -10.31 -1.40
N GLN A 369 3.97 -9.01 -1.12
CA GLN A 369 3.81 -7.94 -2.12
C GLN A 369 5.03 -7.00 -2.19
N ALA A 370 6.08 -7.29 -1.42
CA ALA A 370 7.25 -6.45 -1.36
C ALA A 370 8.28 -6.85 -2.43
N LEU A 371 8.75 -5.87 -3.19
CA LEU A 371 9.97 -6.04 -3.99
C LEU A 371 11.12 -6.35 -3.04
N GLU A 372 11.84 -7.43 -3.29
CA GLU A 372 12.97 -7.82 -2.46
C GLU A 372 14.00 -6.69 -2.27
N PRO A 373 14.41 -5.92 -3.32
CA PRO A 373 15.30 -4.79 -3.13
C PRO A 373 14.83 -3.77 -2.09
N ALA A 374 13.51 -3.55 -1.97
CA ALA A 374 12.94 -2.65 -0.97
C ALA A 374 13.01 -3.24 0.44
N CYS A 375 12.88 -4.55 0.61
CA CYS A 375 13.03 -5.23 1.91
C CYS A 375 14.43 -5.02 2.50
N TRP A 376 15.47 -4.93 1.67
CA TRP A 376 16.85 -4.75 2.15
C TRP A 376 17.07 -3.40 2.86
N VAL A 377 16.27 -2.38 2.57
CA VAL A 377 16.38 -1.05 3.23
C VAL A 377 16.21 -1.15 4.76
N PRO A 378 15.12 -1.73 5.31
CA PRO A 378 14.98 -1.94 6.74
C PRO A 378 15.80 -3.12 7.28
N ILE A 379 16.02 -4.20 6.50
CA ILE A 379 16.77 -5.39 6.96
C ILE A 379 18.18 -5.02 7.42
N LEU A 380 18.85 -4.09 6.72
CA LEU A 380 20.20 -3.64 7.07
C LEU A 380 20.31 -2.91 8.42
N LYS A 381 19.18 -2.66 9.08
CA LYS A 381 19.08 -2.01 10.39
C LYS A 381 18.81 -3.01 11.51
N ALA A 382 18.66 -4.30 11.21
CA ALA A 382 18.23 -5.33 12.13
C ALA A 382 19.22 -6.50 12.27
N GLU A 383 19.13 -7.17 13.41
CA GLU A 383 19.78 -8.47 13.66
C GLU A 383 18.83 -9.64 13.37
N LYS A 384 17.52 -9.40 13.50
CA LYS A 384 16.44 -10.35 13.30
C LYS A 384 15.35 -9.81 12.39
N LEU A 385 14.83 -10.66 11.53
CA LEU A 385 13.74 -10.38 10.60
C LEU A 385 12.51 -11.26 10.89
N VAL A 386 11.35 -10.64 11.01
CA VAL A 386 10.06 -11.32 10.97
C VAL A 386 9.36 -10.95 9.66
N LEU A 387 9.11 -11.93 8.81
CA LEU A 387 8.33 -11.75 7.60
C LEU A 387 6.90 -12.22 7.85
N ALA A 388 5.92 -11.43 7.45
CA ALA A 388 4.53 -11.82 7.48
C ALA A 388 3.82 -11.40 6.21
N GLY A 389 2.96 -12.27 5.72
CA GLY A 389 2.26 -12.03 4.46
C GLY A 389 1.70 -13.31 3.89
N ASP A 390 1.37 -13.26 2.62
CA ASP A 390 0.90 -14.41 1.87
C ASP A 390 1.47 -14.36 0.45
N HIS A 391 2.43 -15.24 0.16
CA HIS A 391 3.06 -15.35 -1.14
C HIS A 391 2.16 -16.05 -2.19
N CYS A 392 1.01 -16.60 -1.76
CA CYS A 392 -0.02 -17.15 -2.65
C CYS A 392 -1.07 -16.10 -3.08
N GLN A 393 -0.96 -14.86 -2.59
CA GLN A 393 -1.75 -13.70 -3.04
C GLN A 393 -0.94 -12.85 -4.04
N LEU A 394 -1.39 -11.62 -4.31
CA LEU A 394 -0.80 -10.73 -5.31
C LEU A 394 0.72 -10.54 -5.10
N PRO A 395 1.55 -10.74 -6.15
CA PRO A 395 2.96 -10.38 -6.12
C PRO A 395 3.16 -8.85 -6.16
N PRO A 396 4.39 -8.33 -5.96
CA PRO A 396 4.69 -6.93 -6.24
C PRO A 396 4.34 -6.54 -7.69
N THR A 397 3.84 -5.32 -7.87
CA THR A 397 3.62 -4.74 -9.19
C THR A 397 4.97 -4.42 -9.85
N ILE A 398 5.23 -5.06 -11.00
CA ILE A 398 6.45 -4.88 -11.79
C ILE A 398 6.06 -4.40 -13.19
N LYS A 399 6.71 -3.35 -13.68
CA LYS A 399 6.45 -2.75 -14.99
C LYS A 399 7.13 -3.54 -16.10
N SER A 400 8.37 -3.96 -15.89
CA SER A 400 9.14 -4.73 -16.85
C SER A 400 8.75 -6.19 -16.82
N THR A 401 8.11 -6.63 -17.91
CA THR A 401 7.82 -8.06 -18.13
C THR A 401 9.09 -8.91 -18.18
N GLN A 402 10.21 -8.33 -18.64
CA GLN A 402 11.51 -8.99 -18.63
C GLN A 402 12.02 -9.17 -17.19
N ALA A 403 12.07 -8.09 -16.40
CA ALA A 403 12.57 -8.17 -15.03
C ALA A 403 11.74 -9.12 -14.18
N ALA A 404 10.41 -9.11 -14.35
CA ALA A 404 9.50 -10.06 -13.71
C ALA A 404 9.88 -11.51 -14.03
N LYS A 405 9.99 -11.87 -15.32
CA LYS A 405 10.34 -13.23 -15.78
C LYS A 405 11.71 -13.69 -15.28
N GLU A 406 12.68 -12.79 -15.20
CA GLU A 406 14.04 -13.13 -14.74
C GLU A 406 14.17 -13.26 -13.20
N GLY A 407 13.08 -12.97 -12.47
CA GLY A 407 12.92 -13.30 -11.05
C GLY A 407 12.69 -12.12 -10.12
N LEU A 408 12.44 -10.90 -10.62
CA LEU A 408 12.11 -9.75 -9.76
C LEU A 408 10.75 -9.91 -9.07
N SER A 409 9.84 -10.72 -9.65
CA SER A 409 8.54 -11.08 -9.05
C SER A 409 8.65 -12.00 -7.84
N ASN A 410 9.77 -12.70 -7.69
CA ASN A 410 9.98 -13.65 -6.61
C ASN A 410 10.35 -12.87 -5.36
N THR A 411 9.41 -12.76 -4.43
CA THR A 411 9.59 -11.99 -3.20
C THR A 411 10.59 -12.65 -2.27
N LEU A 412 11.18 -11.86 -1.36
CA LEU A 412 12.05 -12.38 -0.31
C LEU A 412 11.30 -13.40 0.57
N MET A 413 10.03 -13.14 0.86
CA MET A 413 9.20 -14.06 1.65
C MET A 413 9.03 -15.41 0.95
N GLU A 414 8.73 -15.42 -0.35
CA GLU A 414 8.58 -16.65 -1.13
C GLU A 414 9.89 -17.45 -1.15
N LYS A 415 11.03 -16.80 -1.42
CA LYS A 415 12.36 -17.44 -1.40
C LYS A 415 12.66 -18.04 -0.03
N CYS A 416 12.50 -17.27 1.05
CA CYS A 416 12.81 -17.75 2.40
C CYS A 416 11.84 -18.84 2.87
N THR A 417 10.57 -18.81 2.43
CA THR A 417 9.60 -19.88 2.74
C THR A 417 10.02 -21.21 2.13
N LEU A 418 10.54 -21.17 0.89
CA LEU A 418 11.04 -22.36 0.19
C LEU A 418 12.36 -22.87 0.77
N MET A 419 13.26 -21.96 1.16
CA MET A 419 14.58 -22.33 1.71
C MET A 419 14.52 -22.82 3.16
N HIS A 420 13.68 -22.20 4.00
CA HIS A 420 13.70 -22.34 5.45
C HIS A 420 12.31 -22.70 6.01
N SER A 421 11.79 -23.87 5.62
CA SER A 421 10.47 -24.34 6.04
C SER A 421 10.30 -24.40 7.57
N GLU A 422 11.39 -24.63 8.31
CA GLU A 422 11.44 -24.65 9.77
C GLU A 422 11.18 -23.28 10.41
N ALA A 423 11.35 -22.17 9.67
CA ALA A 423 11.04 -20.82 10.12
C ALA A 423 9.58 -20.41 9.88
N VAL A 424 8.82 -21.22 9.15
CA VAL A 424 7.46 -20.89 8.69
C VAL A 424 6.41 -21.41 9.66
N VAL A 425 5.44 -20.56 9.98
CA VAL A 425 4.18 -20.95 10.61
C VAL A 425 3.02 -20.49 9.72
N LEU A 426 2.30 -21.47 9.16
CA LEU A 426 1.05 -21.23 8.42
C LEU A 426 -0.11 -21.07 9.41
N LEU A 427 -0.80 -19.94 9.35
CA LEU A 427 -2.06 -19.75 10.08
C LEU A 427 -3.18 -20.50 9.34
N GLN A 428 -3.87 -21.40 10.04
CA GLN A 428 -4.81 -22.36 9.42
C GLN A 428 -6.27 -21.98 9.61
N GLU A 429 -6.64 -21.43 10.77
CA GLU A 429 -8.04 -21.07 11.06
C GLU A 429 -8.37 -19.66 10.52
N GLN A 430 -9.39 -19.56 9.68
CA GLN A 430 -9.87 -18.30 9.09
C GLN A 430 -11.24 -17.88 9.64
N TYR A 431 -11.45 -16.57 9.75
CA TYR A 431 -12.61 -15.92 10.38
C TYR A 431 -13.45 -15.07 9.41
N ARG A 432 -13.33 -15.32 8.11
CA ARG A 432 -13.96 -14.52 7.05
C ARG A 432 -15.04 -15.29 6.29
N MET A 433 -14.66 -16.41 5.69
CA MET A 433 -15.37 -17.07 4.61
C MET A 433 -16.23 -18.22 5.13
N ASN A 434 -17.36 -18.43 4.49
CA ASN A 434 -18.07 -19.71 4.52
C ASN A 434 -17.17 -20.86 4.03
N THR A 435 -17.36 -22.06 4.58
CA THR A 435 -16.57 -23.26 4.23
C THR A 435 -16.57 -23.56 2.73
N GLN A 436 -17.71 -23.40 2.03
CA GLN A 436 -17.80 -23.66 0.59
C GLN A 436 -17.01 -22.64 -0.24
N ILE A 437 -16.94 -21.38 0.20
CA ILE A 437 -16.13 -20.33 -0.44
C ILE A 437 -14.63 -20.60 -0.20
N MET A 438 -14.27 -21.00 1.02
CA MET A 438 -12.91 -21.28 1.43
C MET A 438 -12.32 -22.52 0.74
N GLY A 439 -13.14 -23.54 0.48
CA GLY A 439 -12.66 -24.89 0.10
C GLY A 439 -11.78 -24.90 -1.15
N TYR A 440 -12.17 -24.22 -2.24
CA TYR A 440 -11.34 -24.19 -3.45
C TYR A 440 -10.01 -23.42 -3.28
N PRO A 441 -9.98 -22.19 -2.73
CA PRO A 441 -8.72 -21.55 -2.35
C PRO A 441 -7.83 -22.41 -1.46
N SER A 442 -8.41 -23.04 -0.44
CA SER A 442 -7.70 -23.93 0.50
C SER A 442 -6.99 -25.06 -0.24
N LEU A 443 -7.72 -25.78 -1.08
CA LEU A 443 -7.23 -26.91 -1.86
C LEU A 443 -6.08 -26.52 -2.78
N VAL A 444 -6.24 -25.45 -3.55
CA VAL A 444 -5.30 -25.08 -4.62
C VAL A 444 -4.06 -24.36 -4.09
N PHE A 445 -4.21 -23.45 -3.15
CA PHE A 445 -3.11 -22.55 -2.73
C PHE A 445 -2.50 -22.91 -1.38
N TYR A 446 -3.19 -23.69 -0.55
CA TYR A 446 -2.82 -23.92 0.84
C TYR A 446 -2.82 -25.40 1.24
N ASN A 447 -2.72 -26.31 0.27
CA ASN A 447 -2.67 -27.77 0.47
C ASN A 447 -3.82 -28.30 1.34
N ASP A 448 -4.99 -27.69 1.19
CA ASP A 448 -6.20 -27.97 1.96
C ASP A 448 -6.05 -27.85 3.49
N GLN A 449 -5.14 -27.00 3.96
CA GLN A 449 -4.87 -26.83 5.40
C GLN A 449 -5.74 -25.75 6.08
N LEU A 450 -6.58 -25.03 5.33
CA LEU A 450 -7.42 -23.98 5.92
C LEU A 450 -8.68 -24.56 6.55
N THR A 451 -9.05 -24.01 7.70
CA THR A 451 -10.27 -24.36 8.43
C THR A 451 -11.09 -23.12 8.73
N ALA A 452 -12.41 -23.20 8.57
CA ALA A 452 -13.31 -22.10 8.87
C ALA A 452 -13.68 -22.10 10.35
N HIS A 453 -13.48 -20.97 11.04
CA HIS A 453 -13.95 -20.82 12.41
C HIS A 453 -15.48 -21.01 12.48
N PRO A 454 -16.04 -21.67 13.52
CA PRO A 454 -17.47 -21.98 13.60
C PRO A 454 -18.42 -20.80 13.36
N ASN A 455 -18.03 -19.59 13.77
CA ASN A 455 -18.84 -18.37 13.57
C ASN A 455 -19.02 -17.97 12.09
N VAL A 456 -18.18 -18.45 11.18
CA VAL A 456 -18.27 -18.13 9.74
C VAL A 456 -18.49 -19.35 8.87
N ALA A 457 -18.14 -20.55 9.35
CA ALA A 457 -18.16 -21.80 8.60
C ALA A 457 -19.49 -22.06 7.87
N HIS A 458 -20.61 -21.67 8.48
CA HIS A 458 -21.97 -21.84 7.97
C HIS A 458 -22.72 -20.50 7.83
N GLY A 459 -22.00 -19.37 7.75
CA GLY A 459 -22.61 -18.06 7.54
C GLY A 459 -23.27 -17.97 6.16
N LEU A 460 -24.57 -17.72 6.13
CA LEU A 460 -25.38 -17.52 4.91
C LEU A 460 -26.01 -16.13 4.90
N LEU A 461 -26.43 -15.66 3.72
CA LEU A 461 -27.27 -14.47 3.58
C LEU A 461 -28.72 -14.78 3.96
N LEU A 462 -29.24 -15.88 3.42
CA LEU A 462 -30.57 -16.45 3.66
C LEU A 462 -30.44 -17.98 3.59
N THR A 463 -31.33 -18.72 4.24
CA THR A 463 -31.28 -20.20 4.28
C THR A 463 -31.34 -20.85 2.89
N GLN A 464 -32.04 -20.21 1.94
CA GLN A 464 -32.21 -20.73 0.57
C GLN A 464 -31.15 -20.20 -0.41
N GLU A 465 -30.27 -19.31 0.02
CA GLU A 465 -29.27 -18.69 -0.85
C GLU A 465 -27.91 -19.37 -0.61
N PRO A 466 -27.39 -20.13 -1.59
CA PRO A 466 -26.11 -20.80 -1.43
C PRO A 466 -24.98 -19.76 -1.35
N PRO A 467 -23.90 -20.07 -0.58
CA PRO A 467 -22.78 -19.17 -0.38
C PRO A 467 -21.82 -19.13 -1.58
N LEU A 468 -21.93 -20.06 -2.53
CA LEU A 468 -21.11 -20.12 -3.74
C LEU A 468 -22.02 -20.38 -4.94
N GLU A 469 -21.79 -19.63 -6.02
CA GLU A 469 -22.40 -19.86 -7.34
C GLU A 469 -21.35 -19.62 -8.43
N PHE A 470 -21.23 -20.57 -9.37
CA PHE A 470 -20.60 -20.36 -10.66
C PHE A 470 -21.71 -20.30 -11.72
N VAL A 471 -21.86 -19.14 -12.35
CA VAL A 471 -22.87 -18.90 -13.38
C VAL A 471 -22.18 -18.97 -14.74
N ASP A 472 -22.44 -20.06 -15.45
CA ASP A 472 -21.84 -20.33 -16.75
C ASP A 472 -22.56 -19.57 -17.88
N THR A 473 -21.80 -18.78 -18.63
CA THR A 473 -22.29 -18.04 -19.80
C THR A 473 -22.04 -18.76 -21.13
N ALA A 474 -21.44 -19.96 -21.10
CA ALA A 474 -21.17 -20.74 -22.31
C ALA A 474 -22.44 -20.96 -23.13
N GLY A 475 -22.33 -20.71 -24.43
CA GLY A 475 -23.43 -20.86 -25.37
C GLY A 475 -24.53 -19.80 -25.26
N CYS A 476 -24.44 -18.80 -24.37
CA CYS A 476 -25.44 -17.72 -24.24
C CYS A 476 -25.26 -16.58 -25.27
N GLY A 477 -24.24 -16.65 -26.11
CA GLY A 477 -23.90 -15.59 -27.08
C GLY A 477 -23.28 -14.34 -26.43
N PHE A 478 -22.69 -14.47 -25.24
CA PHE A 478 -22.03 -13.35 -24.55
C PHE A 478 -20.60 -13.20 -25.08
N GLU A 479 -20.44 -12.43 -26.15
CA GLU A 479 -19.17 -12.30 -26.86
C GLU A 479 -18.27 -11.21 -26.28
N GLU A 480 -16.98 -11.52 -26.13
CA GLU A 480 -16.00 -10.53 -25.72
C GLU A 480 -15.70 -9.53 -26.86
N LYS A 481 -15.46 -8.27 -26.51
CA LYS A 481 -15.09 -7.19 -27.44
C LYS A 481 -13.73 -6.63 -27.04
N LEU A 482 -12.91 -6.30 -28.04
CA LEU A 482 -11.61 -5.67 -27.83
C LEU A 482 -11.76 -4.16 -28.00
N GLU A 483 -11.56 -3.39 -26.93
CA GLU A 483 -11.57 -1.92 -26.95
C GLU A 483 -10.16 -1.39 -26.62
N GLY A 484 -9.43 -1.02 -27.68
CA GLY A 484 -8.03 -0.61 -27.57
C GLY A 484 -7.15 -1.76 -27.09
N THR A 485 -6.61 -1.63 -25.88
CA THR A 485 -5.73 -2.65 -25.24
C THR A 485 -6.44 -3.47 -24.14
N SER A 486 -7.75 -3.28 -23.95
CA SER A 486 -8.53 -3.96 -22.91
C SER A 486 -9.67 -4.77 -23.52
N THR A 487 -10.12 -5.79 -22.79
CA THR A 487 -11.29 -6.62 -23.14
C THR A 487 -12.51 -6.16 -22.36
N THR A 488 -13.68 -6.23 -23.00
CA THR A 488 -15.00 -6.03 -22.39
C THR A 488 -15.94 -7.17 -22.80
N ASN A 489 -17.02 -7.36 -22.05
CA ASN A 489 -18.13 -8.23 -22.39
C ASN A 489 -19.43 -7.56 -21.90
N PRO A 490 -20.04 -6.70 -22.73
CA PRO A 490 -21.23 -5.94 -22.35
C PRO A 490 -22.41 -6.82 -21.92
N GLU A 491 -22.60 -7.94 -22.59
CA GLU A 491 -23.68 -8.90 -22.36
C GLU A 491 -23.52 -9.57 -20.98
N GLU A 492 -22.30 -9.99 -20.62
CA GLU A 492 -21.96 -10.45 -19.26
C GLU A 492 -22.22 -9.35 -18.21
N ALA A 493 -21.86 -8.09 -18.49
CA ALA A 493 -22.06 -6.98 -17.55
C ALA A 493 -23.55 -6.73 -17.25
N VAL A 494 -24.39 -6.72 -18.29
CA VAL A 494 -25.84 -6.59 -18.16
C VAL A 494 -26.41 -7.75 -17.36
N PHE A 495 -26.00 -8.97 -17.70
CA PHE A 495 -26.45 -10.17 -17.00
C PHE A 495 -26.08 -10.15 -15.51
N LEU A 496 -24.82 -9.83 -15.19
CA LEU A 496 -24.32 -9.75 -13.82
C LEU A 496 -25.16 -8.79 -12.98
N LEU A 497 -25.47 -7.61 -13.52
CA LEU A 497 -26.31 -6.62 -12.83
C LEU A 497 -27.77 -7.08 -12.71
N LYS A 498 -28.33 -7.77 -13.70
CA LYS A 498 -29.68 -8.38 -13.61
C LYS A 498 -29.73 -9.42 -12.49
N HIS A 499 -28.76 -10.33 -12.44
CA HIS A 499 -28.66 -11.34 -11.39
C HIS A 499 -28.48 -10.71 -9.99
N LEU A 500 -27.63 -9.68 -9.90
CA LEU A 500 -27.47 -8.92 -8.66
C LEU A 500 -28.76 -8.23 -8.23
N ALA A 501 -29.51 -7.62 -9.15
CA ALA A 501 -30.78 -6.96 -8.86
C ALA A 501 -31.82 -7.96 -8.32
N GLN A 502 -31.88 -9.17 -8.88
CA GLN A 502 -32.73 -10.24 -8.35
C GLN A 502 -32.34 -10.65 -6.93
N LEU A 503 -31.05 -10.81 -6.66
CA LEU A 503 -30.57 -11.10 -5.31
C LEU A 503 -30.92 -9.95 -4.34
N VAL A 504 -30.69 -8.70 -4.74
CA VAL A 504 -31.05 -7.52 -3.94
C VAL A 504 -32.55 -7.51 -3.63
N ALA A 505 -33.41 -7.83 -4.61
CA ALA A 505 -34.87 -7.96 -4.41
C ALA A 505 -35.22 -8.97 -3.31
N LYS A 506 -34.59 -10.15 -3.33
CA LYS A 506 -34.81 -11.16 -2.29
C LYS A 506 -34.33 -10.67 -0.92
N LEU A 507 -33.22 -9.94 -0.88
CA LEU A 507 -32.65 -9.44 0.37
C LEU A 507 -33.45 -8.28 0.97
N THR A 508 -34.14 -7.48 0.16
CA THR A 508 -34.92 -6.33 0.68
C THR A 508 -36.06 -6.75 1.60
N ASP A 509 -36.57 -7.98 1.47
CA ASP A 509 -37.60 -8.52 2.36
C ASP A 509 -37.07 -8.91 3.75
N HIS A 510 -35.74 -9.08 3.88
CA HIS A 510 -35.09 -9.57 5.10
C HIS A 510 -34.12 -8.57 5.73
N TYR A 511 -33.67 -7.56 4.99
CA TYR A 511 -32.70 -6.57 5.43
C TYR A 511 -33.23 -5.15 5.23
N THR A 512 -33.08 -4.32 6.25
CA THR A 512 -33.28 -2.87 6.15
C THR A 512 -32.11 -2.21 5.41
N ALA A 513 -32.30 -0.99 4.92
CA ALA A 513 -31.21 -0.23 4.29
C ALA A 513 -29.99 -0.03 5.23
N ALA A 514 -30.22 0.11 6.53
CA ALA A 514 -29.14 0.35 7.51
C ALA A 514 -28.24 -0.89 7.71
N ASN A 515 -28.83 -2.09 7.71
CA ASN A 515 -28.12 -3.35 7.93
C ASN A 515 -27.93 -4.18 6.64
N PHE A 516 -28.12 -3.56 5.48
CA PHE A 516 -28.02 -4.23 4.20
C PHE A 516 -26.58 -4.76 3.97
N PRO A 517 -26.42 -6.02 3.49
CA PRO A 517 -25.11 -6.59 3.23
C PRO A 517 -24.27 -5.75 2.28
N THR A 518 -22.97 -5.68 2.55
CA THR A 518 -22.03 -4.96 1.68
C THR A 518 -21.69 -5.76 0.44
N ILE A 519 -21.56 -5.10 -0.72
CA ILE A 519 -21.42 -5.76 -2.02
C ILE A 519 -20.17 -5.26 -2.76
N ALA A 520 -19.44 -6.18 -3.39
CA ALA A 520 -18.45 -5.86 -4.40
C ALA A 520 -18.75 -6.52 -5.73
N ILE A 521 -18.53 -5.78 -6.81
CA ILE A 521 -18.44 -6.30 -8.17
C ILE A 521 -16.99 -6.14 -8.61
N ILE A 522 -16.36 -7.25 -8.93
CA ILE A 522 -14.95 -7.33 -9.30
C ILE A 522 -14.85 -7.81 -10.74
N SER A 523 -14.01 -7.14 -11.53
CA SER A 523 -13.63 -7.61 -12.86
C SER A 523 -12.13 -7.39 -13.08
N PRO A 524 -11.42 -8.26 -13.83
CA PRO A 524 -10.01 -8.06 -14.10
C PRO A 524 -9.72 -6.87 -15.04
N TYR A 525 -10.71 -6.43 -15.84
CA TYR A 525 -10.51 -5.47 -16.92
C TYR A 525 -11.10 -4.10 -16.58
N LYS A 526 -10.27 -3.05 -16.66
CA LYS A 526 -10.70 -1.67 -16.32
C LYS A 526 -11.85 -1.16 -17.20
N GLN A 527 -11.89 -1.52 -18.49
CA GLN A 527 -13.00 -1.10 -19.35
C GLN A 527 -14.32 -1.79 -18.98
N GLN A 528 -14.27 -3.06 -18.56
CA GLN A 528 -15.45 -3.76 -18.04
C GLN A 528 -15.99 -3.07 -16.78
N ILE A 529 -15.09 -2.60 -15.90
CA ILE A 529 -15.47 -1.80 -14.72
C ILE A 529 -16.18 -0.50 -15.13
N ARG A 530 -15.79 0.16 -16.22
CA ARG A 530 -16.49 1.36 -16.71
C ARG A 530 -17.90 1.04 -17.16
N ILE A 531 -18.07 -0.01 -17.97
CA ILE A 531 -19.39 -0.48 -18.42
C ILE A 531 -20.28 -0.80 -17.21
N LEU A 532 -19.77 -1.55 -16.22
CA LEU A 532 -20.51 -1.88 -15.01
C LEU A 532 -20.92 -0.63 -14.21
N ASN A 533 -20.06 0.40 -14.14
CA ASN A 533 -20.37 1.65 -13.48
C ASN A 533 -21.39 2.51 -14.25
N GLU A 534 -21.42 2.44 -15.57
CA GLU A 534 -22.44 3.11 -16.38
C GLU A 534 -23.79 2.40 -16.23
N LEU A 535 -23.82 1.08 -16.41
CA LEU A 535 -25.04 0.29 -16.34
C LEU A 535 -25.71 0.34 -14.97
N ILE A 536 -24.96 0.36 -13.85
CA ILE A 536 -25.57 0.44 -12.53
C ILE A 536 -26.34 1.75 -12.32
N THR A 537 -25.95 2.85 -12.99
CA THR A 537 -26.68 4.13 -12.88
C THR A 537 -28.06 4.09 -13.52
N GLY A 538 -28.28 3.18 -14.46
CA GLY A 538 -29.59 2.93 -15.08
C GLY A 538 -30.49 1.98 -14.30
N SER A 539 -30.06 1.46 -13.15
CA SER A 539 -30.84 0.53 -12.33
C SER A 539 -31.34 1.21 -11.05
N ASP A 540 -32.60 1.67 -11.06
CA ASP A 540 -33.22 2.32 -9.90
C ASP A 540 -33.15 1.46 -8.63
N GLN A 541 -33.32 0.15 -8.78
CA GLN A 541 -33.28 -0.81 -7.67
C GLN A 541 -31.89 -0.88 -7.01
N LEU A 542 -30.81 -0.91 -7.81
CA LEU A 542 -29.45 -0.98 -7.29
C LEU A 542 -28.96 0.38 -6.79
N MET A 543 -29.44 1.47 -7.39
CA MET A 543 -29.06 2.84 -7.02
C MET A 543 -29.47 3.19 -5.60
N ILE A 544 -30.54 2.60 -5.06
CA ILE A 544 -30.94 2.74 -3.64
C ILE A 544 -29.81 2.31 -2.70
N TYR A 545 -29.01 1.31 -3.08
CA TYR A 545 -27.94 0.72 -2.28
C TYR A 545 -26.54 1.08 -2.81
N LYS A 546 -26.42 2.18 -3.57
CA LYS A 546 -25.15 2.57 -4.20
C LYS A 546 -24.01 2.76 -3.20
N ASP A 547 -24.30 3.19 -1.97
CA ASP A 547 -23.32 3.32 -0.88
C ASP A 547 -22.79 1.97 -0.36
N LYS A 548 -23.55 0.89 -0.56
CA LYS A 548 -23.17 -0.49 -0.21
C LYS A 548 -22.46 -1.23 -1.33
N ILE A 549 -22.56 -0.76 -2.58
CA ILE A 549 -22.02 -1.42 -3.77
C ILE A 549 -20.73 -0.74 -4.23
N SER A 550 -19.66 -1.52 -4.29
CA SER A 550 -18.36 -1.08 -4.81
C SER A 550 -17.98 -1.86 -6.07
N ILE A 551 -17.60 -1.17 -7.14
CA ILE A 551 -17.23 -1.77 -8.43
C ILE A 551 -15.77 -1.45 -8.73
N ASN A 552 -14.91 -2.46 -8.76
CA ASN A 552 -13.46 -2.27 -8.75
C ASN A 552 -12.69 -3.41 -9.43
N THR A 553 -11.45 -3.15 -9.82
CA THR A 553 -10.53 -4.21 -10.24
C THR A 553 -10.06 -5.08 -9.05
N ILE A 554 -9.53 -6.27 -9.33
CA ILE A 554 -8.99 -7.18 -8.30
C ILE A 554 -7.92 -6.47 -7.45
N ASP A 555 -6.96 -5.82 -8.10
CA ASP A 555 -5.81 -5.17 -7.45
C ASP A 555 -6.24 -4.03 -6.51
N SER A 556 -7.26 -3.25 -6.88
CA SER A 556 -7.78 -2.16 -6.03
C SER A 556 -8.65 -2.65 -4.86
N PHE A 557 -9.12 -3.91 -4.91
CA PHE A 557 -9.92 -4.52 -3.85
C PHE A 557 -9.11 -5.24 -2.78
N GLN A 558 -7.78 -5.22 -2.90
CA GLN A 558 -6.90 -5.92 -1.99
C GLN A 558 -7.03 -5.43 -0.54
N GLY A 559 -7.03 -6.37 0.41
CA GLY A 559 -7.17 -6.07 1.84
C GLY A 559 -8.59 -5.68 2.28
N GLN A 560 -9.52 -5.51 1.33
CA GLN A 560 -10.94 -5.31 1.63
C GLN A 560 -11.65 -6.66 1.73
N GLU A 561 -12.88 -6.63 2.25
CA GLU A 561 -13.81 -7.76 2.28
C GLU A 561 -15.24 -7.23 2.17
N ARG A 562 -16.16 -8.08 1.68
CA ARG A 562 -17.59 -7.77 1.55
C ARG A 562 -18.42 -9.00 1.89
N ASP A 563 -19.64 -8.77 2.30
CA ASP A 563 -20.58 -9.86 2.57
C ASP A 563 -20.89 -10.63 1.28
N ILE A 564 -21.04 -9.90 0.17
CA ILE A 564 -21.35 -10.42 -1.17
C ILE A 564 -20.27 -9.97 -2.15
N VAL A 565 -19.73 -10.90 -2.94
CA VAL A 565 -18.80 -10.60 -4.03
C VAL A 565 -19.28 -11.23 -5.31
N TYR A 566 -19.40 -10.43 -6.35
CA TYR A 566 -19.58 -10.84 -7.74
C TYR A 566 -18.25 -10.70 -8.48
N ILE A 567 -17.86 -11.71 -9.25
CA ILE A 567 -16.68 -11.68 -10.11
C ILE A 567 -17.13 -11.92 -11.56
N GLY A 568 -16.98 -10.92 -12.43
CA GLY A 568 -17.17 -11.07 -13.87
C GLY A 568 -15.83 -11.35 -14.56
N LEU A 569 -15.68 -12.52 -15.16
CA LEU A 569 -14.42 -12.98 -15.76
C LEU A 569 -14.18 -12.41 -17.17
N THR A 570 -15.22 -11.91 -17.85
CA THR A 570 -15.18 -11.17 -19.13
C THR A 570 -14.73 -11.96 -20.35
N ARG A 571 -13.82 -12.93 -20.19
CA ARG A 571 -13.23 -13.70 -21.31
C ARG A 571 -14.22 -14.74 -21.83
N SER A 572 -14.48 -14.66 -23.13
CA SER A 572 -15.42 -15.52 -23.88
C SER A 572 -15.02 -15.51 -25.36
N ASN A 573 -14.26 -16.53 -25.78
CA ASN A 573 -13.69 -16.65 -27.13
C ASN A 573 -13.39 -18.10 -27.52
N THR A 574 -13.42 -18.39 -28.82
CA THR A 574 -13.18 -19.72 -29.39
C THR A 574 -11.76 -20.24 -29.20
N ASP A 575 -10.79 -19.34 -29.02
CA ASP A 575 -9.37 -19.67 -28.81
C ASP A 575 -9.07 -20.13 -27.37
N GLY A 576 -10.03 -20.04 -26.45
CA GLY A 576 -9.83 -20.31 -25.03
C GLY A 576 -8.71 -19.46 -24.40
N ALA A 577 -8.50 -18.26 -24.93
CA ALA A 577 -7.50 -17.32 -24.46
C ALA A 577 -8.04 -16.58 -23.22
N ILE A 578 -7.39 -16.78 -22.09
CA ILE A 578 -7.81 -16.20 -20.80
C ILE A 578 -7.01 -14.93 -20.42
N GLY A 579 -5.90 -14.67 -21.11
CA GLY A 579 -5.10 -13.45 -20.95
C GLY A 579 -4.71 -13.17 -19.49
N PHE A 580 -5.17 -12.04 -18.97
CA PHE A 580 -4.86 -11.56 -17.62
C PHE A 580 -5.29 -12.52 -16.49
N LEU A 581 -6.25 -13.40 -16.76
CA LEU A 581 -6.73 -14.43 -15.83
C LEU A 581 -5.74 -15.58 -15.62
N ALA A 582 -4.66 -15.67 -16.41
CA ALA A 582 -3.64 -16.71 -16.24
C ALA A 582 -2.90 -16.61 -14.90
N ASP A 583 -2.87 -15.43 -14.28
CA ASP A 583 -2.37 -15.26 -12.91
C ASP A 583 -3.42 -15.70 -11.89
N THR A 584 -3.33 -16.96 -11.46
CA THR A 584 -4.26 -17.58 -10.52
C THR A 584 -4.23 -16.94 -9.13
N ARG A 585 -3.15 -16.25 -8.73
CA ARG A 585 -3.04 -15.55 -7.44
C ARG A 585 -4.04 -14.38 -7.37
N ARG A 586 -4.34 -13.74 -8.51
CA ARG A 586 -5.41 -12.74 -8.60
C ARG A 586 -6.78 -13.32 -8.31
N MET A 587 -7.07 -14.50 -8.85
CA MET A 587 -8.32 -15.18 -8.57
C MET A 587 -8.40 -15.62 -7.10
N ASN A 588 -7.31 -16.11 -6.52
CA ASN A 588 -7.23 -16.37 -5.07
C ASN A 588 -7.62 -15.12 -4.28
N VAL A 589 -7.05 -13.96 -4.60
CA VAL A 589 -7.43 -12.70 -3.96
C VAL A 589 -8.90 -12.41 -4.16
N ALA A 590 -9.42 -12.43 -5.39
CA ALA A 590 -10.80 -12.07 -5.70
C ALA A 590 -11.84 -12.96 -4.97
N MET A 591 -11.67 -14.29 -5.00
CA MET A 591 -12.59 -15.24 -4.34
C MET A 591 -12.58 -15.05 -2.83
N THR A 592 -11.41 -14.81 -2.24
CA THR A 592 -11.24 -14.69 -0.78
C THR A 592 -11.63 -13.33 -0.20
N ARG A 593 -12.30 -12.48 -1.00
CA ARG A 593 -12.93 -11.22 -0.54
C ARG A 593 -14.33 -11.43 0.01
N ALA A 594 -15.01 -12.51 -0.38
CA ALA A 594 -16.38 -12.80 0.02
C ALA A 594 -16.45 -13.35 1.46
N ARG A 595 -17.42 -12.90 2.24
CA ARG A 595 -17.70 -13.47 3.57
C ARG A 595 -18.81 -14.52 3.50
N LYS A 596 -19.94 -14.17 2.90
CA LYS A 596 -21.18 -14.97 2.93
C LYS A 596 -21.60 -15.51 1.57
N LYS A 597 -21.45 -14.74 0.49
CA LYS A 597 -21.81 -15.17 -0.87
C LYS A 597 -20.76 -14.76 -1.89
N LEU A 598 -20.31 -15.72 -2.69
CA LEU A 598 -19.44 -15.54 -3.85
C LEU A 598 -20.19 -15.99 -5.10
N VAL A 599 -20.35 -15.08 -6.06
CA VAL A 599 -20.89 -15.38 -7.39
C VAL A 599 -19.81 -15.12 -8.42
N VAL A 600 -19.49 -16.12 -9.24
CA VAL A 600 -18.52 -16.00 -10.33
C VAL A 600 -19.27 -16.21 -11.65
N VAL A 601 -19.20 -15.22 -12.53
CA VAL A 601 -19.83 -15.25 -13.86
C VAL A 601 -18.72 -15.38 -14.90
N GLY A 602 -18.83 -16.36 -15.80
CA GLY A 602 -17.88 -16.51 -16.89
C GLY A 602 -18.21 -17.67 -17.82
N ASP A 603 -17.52 -17.72 -18.96
CA ASP A 603 -17.74 -18.72 -20.00
C ASP A 603 -16.89 -19.98 -19.74
N SER A 604 -17.54 -21.07 -19.36
CA SER A 604 -16.89 -22.36 -19.10
C SER A 604 -16.14 -22.92 -20.31
N ALA A 605 -16.62 -22.69 -21.54
CA ALA A 605 -16.00 -23.20 -22.75
C ALA A 605 -14.64 -22.54 -23.01
N THR A 606 -14.54 -21.24 -22.71
CA THR A 606 -13.28 -20.48 -22.79
C THR A 606 -12.36 -20.84 -21.61
N LEU A 607 -12.89 -20.85 -20.39
CA LEU A 607 -12.11 -20.92 -19.15
C LEU A 607 -11.54 -22.32 -18.89
N SER A 608 -12.22 -23.39 -19.31
CA SER A 608 -11.82 -24.77 -19.02
C SER A 608 -10.49 -25.20 -19.66
N ARG A 609 -9.89 -24.38 -20.54
CA ARG A 609 -8.52 -24.62 -21.04
C ARG A 609 -7.45 -24.44 -19.97
N SER A 610 -7.76 -23.71 -18.89
CA SER A 610 -6.88 -23.58 -17.74
C SER A 610 -7.27 -24.60 -16.68
N GLU A 611 -6.29 -25.38 -16.22
CA GLU A 611 -6.45 -26.38 -15.15
C GLU A 611 -7.08 -25.75 -13.90
N PHE A 612 -6.68 -24.53 -13.57
CA PHE A 612 -7.22 -23.80 -12.42
C PHE A 612 -8.72 -23.50 -12.55
N TYR A 613 -9.19 -23.06 -13.72
CA TYR A 613 -10.61 -22.72 -13.88
C TYR A 613 -11.47 -23.96 -14.10
N SER A 614 -10.95 -24.96 -14.83
CA SER A 614 -11.60 -26.26 -14.94
C SER A 614 -11.79 -26.91 -13.56
N GLY A 615 -10.76 -26.89 -12.71
CA GLY A 615 -10.87 -27.37 -11.33
C GLY A 615 -11.89 -26.60 -10.49
N PHE A 616 -12.02 -25.28 -10.69
CA PHE A 616 -13.00 -24.46 -9.98
C PHE A 616 -14.43 -24.78 -10.40
N ILE A 617 -14.66 -24.96 -11.70
CA ILE A 617 -15.97 -25.33 -12.26
C ILE A 617 -16.37 -26.72 -11.73
N SER A 618 -15.47 -27.71 -11.79
CA SER A 618 -15.74 -29.03 -11.22
C SER A 618 -15.94 -29.01 -9.70
N TYR A 619 -15.28 -28.10 -8.99
CA TYR A 619 -15.55 -27.88 -7.57
C TYR A 619 -16.96 -27.30 -7.35
N ALA A 620 -17.37 -26.31 -8.14
CA ALA A 620 -18.72 -25.73 -8.06
C ALA A 620 -19.80 -26.78 -8.36
N GLU A 621 -19.62 -27.63 -9.38
CA GLU A 621 -20.53 -28.75 -9.68
C GLU A 621 -20.67 -29.70 -8.48
N LYS A 622 -19.55 -30.11 -7.87
CA LYS A 622 -19.55 -30.98 -6.68
C LYS A 622 -20.25 -30.36 -5.47
N GLN A 623 -20.24 -29.03 -5.36
CA GLN A 623 -20.92 -28.29 -4.31
C GLN A 623 -22.39 -27.98 -4.64
N ASN A 624 -22.92 -28.44 -5.78
CA ASN A 624 -24.23 -28.06 -6.34
C ASN A 624 -24.38 -26.54 -6.48
N ALA A 625 -23.29 -25.87 -6.86
CA ALA A 625 -23.17 -24.43 -7.00
C ALA A 625 -23.02 -23.99 -8.47
N TYR A 626 -23.10 -24.92 -9.42
CA TYR A 626 -23.06 -24.62 -10.86
C TYR A 626 -24.46 -24.26 -11.37
N ILE A 627 -24.56 -23.17 -12.13
CA ILE A 627 -25.82 -22.68 -12.69
C ILE A 627 -25.58 -22.25 -14.14
N SER A 628 -26.49 -22.56 -15.06
CA SER A 628 -26.41 -22.05 -16.43
C SER A 628 -27.09 -20.69 -16.55
N ALA A 629 -26.43 -19.70 -17.15
CA ALA A 629 -27.04 -18.40 -17.41
C ALA A 629 -28.29 -18.52 -18.32
N TRP A 630 -28.40 -19.57 -19.13
CA TRP A 630 -29.60 -19.88 -19.93
C TRP A 630 -30.88 -19.96 -19.09
N GLU A 631 -30.79 -20.39 -17.83
CA GLU A 631 -31.93 -20.47 -16.90
C GLU A 631 -32.58 -19.09 -16.61
N PHE A 632 -31.86 -18.00 -16.92
CA PHE A 632 -32.25 -16.61 -16.67
C PHE A 632 -32.49 -15.80 -17.95
N VAL A 633 -32.11 -16.33 -19.11
CA VAL A 633 -32.27 -15.69 -20.43
C VAL A 633 -33.72 -15.82 -20.95
N GLY A 634 -34.54 -16.69 -20.34
CA GLY A 634 -35.96 -16.90 -20.66
C GLY A 634 -36.98 -16.10 -19.84
N PHE A 635 -36.55 -15.16 -18.99
CA PHE A 635 -37.43 -14.32 -18.14
C PHE A 635 -37.35 -12.83 -18.49
#